data_AF-A0A969ANS6-F1
#
_entry.id   AF-A0A969ANS6-F1
#
_cell.length_a   1.000
_cell.length_b   1.000
_cell.length_c   1.000
_cell.angle_alpha   90.00
_cell.angle_beta   90.00
_cell.angle_gamma   90.00
#
_symmetry.space_group_name_H-M   'P 1'
#
loop_
_entity.id
_entity.type
_entity.pdbx_description
1 polymer ?
#
loop_
_entity_poly.entity_id
_entity_poly.type
_entity_poly.pdbx_seq_one_letter_code
_entity_poly.pdbx_strand_id
1 'polypeptide(L)'
;MFNPPPRSHAYQLPLKLPLRTTLVVAFTLQVMAAVGLVGYISFRGGQRAVNNLSSQLRSELTARIERELRTYFETPHELNRLNAAAFARGDLDVIKSSYGEGQLYQQMKIAPTVAFVYCGSARSGEFFGVLRTTDEGSRWPELNNDLLQLSYSNTDTNFLRRYYQLDVNGDRTHFVRQTDKPYDSRQRPWFTAATSRQGPAWTDIYIAFTTGLPNITASLPVYDKSGRQLLGVCGTDVVLPDEFRDFLRNLEIGKTGQAFVVARDGTLISNSTDEPLMQGEGDTATALPAIASQDNLVRSTANYLLNRFGNFGQIQAAQQLAFQLDGQRQFLEVLPFKDPFGLDWLIVVTVPETDFMEQIAVSNRNTLISALAALTVAIGGGVMLARWVTHSLLSLTRASKAMAEGNLDQHVNENSPIIELDTLAHAFNTMIGQLQTSFDALSQSEITNRAIVAAIPDLMIRAQRDGTYLEIVGRDRLQHIHGVKKFSPGSSVRASLPSNLADLRMHHIHQALATGELQVYEQRLTLGEQPQDEEVRILVLGPDEVLIMVRDITARKQNEKLREENLRMGAELDVARQIQQMILPKADELDQVKGLDIAGYMEPADEVGGDYYDVLQTDGVVTIGIGDVTGHGLESGLMMLMTQTAVRTLQEIREQDPVRFLDTLNRTIYHNVQRMNSDRNLTLAILTYAAGQLSISGQHEEALVIRGNGTVERIDTMDLGLPIGLDDDIAEFIAHALVTLEPGDGVVLYTDGIPEAYNANRKQYGMDRFCAVISQNWQGSSEVIKQAIIDDLQTFIGKQKVFDDITLLVLKQQ
;
A
#
# COMPACT_ATOMS: atom_id res chain seq x y z
N MET A 1 -48.11 61.48 -32.47
CA MET A 1 -48.28 60.10 -32.98
C MET A 1 -47.25 59.24 -32.27
N PHE A 2 -47.75 58.40 -31.35
CA PHE A 2 -47.12 57.28 -30.64
C PHE A 2 -45.83 57.48 -29.83
N ASN A 3 -46.02 57.90 -28.58
CA ASN A 3 -45.19 57.49 -27.43
C ASN A 3 -45.28 55.95 -27.27
N PRO A 4 -44.15 55.22 -27.10
CA PRO A 4 -44.20 53.83 -26.69
C PRO A 4 -44.61 53.74 -25.20
N PRO A 5 -45.25 52.65 -24.75
CA PRO A 5 -45.78 52.54 -23.40
C PRO A 5 -44.63 52.32 -22.40
N PRO A 6 -44.78 52.71 -21.13
CA PRO A 6 -43.81 52.36 -20.11
C PRO A 6 -43.88 50.84 -19.88
N ARG A 7 -42.75 50.15 -20.09
CA ARG A 7 -42.57 48.77 -19.64
C ARG A 7 -42.64 48.76 -18.11
N SER A 8 -43.75 48.28 -17.56
CA SER A 8 -43.86 47.93 -16.16
C SER A 8 -42.93 46.76 -15.86
N HIS A 9 -41.72 47.04 -15.37
CA HIS A 9 -40.93 46.06 -14.65
C HIS A 9 -41.66 45.78 -13.33
N ALA A 10 -42.56 44.80 -13.36
CA ALA A 10 -43.06 44.16 -12.16
C ALA A 10 -41.88 43.40 -11.52
N TYR A 11 -41.17 44.07 -10.62
CA TYR A 11 -40.34 43.38 -9.65
C TYR A 11 -41.26 42.45 -8.86
N GLN A 12 -41.16 41.15 -9.14
CA GLN A 12 -41.76 40.12 -8.30
C GLN A 12 -41.25 40.35 -6.87
N LEU A 13 -42.17 40.61 -5.94
CA LEU A 13 -41.83 40.69 -4.52
C LEU A 13 -41.06 39.42 -4.14
N PRO A 14 -39.93 39.53 -3.41
CA PRO A 14 -39.24 38.34 -2.92
C PRO A 14 -40.21 37.58 -2.01
N LEU A 15 -40.35 36.28 -2.26
CA LEU A 15 -41.12 35.37 -1.42
C LEU A 15 -40.67 35.57 0.04
N LYS A 16 -41.55 36.04 0.93
CA LYS A 16 -41.25 36.18 2.35
C LYS A 16 -41.25 34.79 2.99
N LEU A 17 -40.12 34.09 2.87
CA LEU A 17 -39.92 32.79 3.51
C LEU A 17 -39.42 32.98 4.95
N PRO A 18 -39.88 32.16 5.91
CA PRO A 18 -39.33 32.14 7.25
C PRO A 18 -37.81 31.90 7.24
N LEU A 19 -37.07 32.57 8.13
CA LEU A 19 -35.62 32.40 8.26
C LEU A 19 -35.23 30.93 8.47
N ARG A 20 -36.04 30.19 9.25
CA ARG A 20 -35.87 28.75 9.50
C ARG A 20 -35.87 27.92 8.21
N THR A 21 -36.83 28.13 7.31
CA THR A 21 -36.90 27.39 6.04
C THR A 21 -35.75 27.78 5.13
N THR A 22 -35.36 29.04 5.12
CA THR A 22 -34.24 29.53 4.30
C THR A 22 -32.91 28.91 4.73
N LEU A 23 -32.61 28.90 6.03
CA LEU A 23 -31.39 28.29 6.57
C LEU A 23 -31.37 26.77 6.35
N VAL A 24 -32.46 26.07 6.67
CA VAL A 24 -32.54 24.61 6.48
C VAL A 24 -32.35 24.24 5.02
N VAL A 25 -33.02 24.92 4.09
CA VAL A 25 -32.87 24.64 2.66
C VAL A 25 -31.45 24.94 2.19
N ALA A 26 -30.87 26.09 2.57
CA ALA A 26 -29.51 26.45 2.17
C ALA A 26 -28.46 25.41 2.61
N PHE A 27 -28.48 25.00 3.89
CA PHE A 27 -27.56 23.98 4.40
C PHE A 27 -27.81 22.60 3.80
N THR A 28 -29.08 22.20 3.66
CA THR A 28 -29.43 20.88 3.09
C THR A 28 -28.96 20.77 1.65
N LEU A 29 -29.15 21.83 0.85
CA LEU A 29 -28.76 21.84 -0.57
C LEU A 29 -27.23 21.79 -0.72
N GLN A 30 -26.50 22.52 0.12
CA GLN A 30 -25.04 22.50 0.13
C GLN A 30 -24.47 21.13 0.54
N VAL A 31 -25.02 20.51 1.60
CA VAL A 31 -24.60 19.18 2.04
C VAL A 31 -24.95 18.12 1.00
N MET A 32 -26.15 18.17 0.40
CA MET A 32 -26.55 17.25 -0.66
C MET A 32 -25.63 17.35 -1.88
N ALA A 33 -25.22 18.58 -2.26
CA ALA A 33 -24.25 18.80 -3.33
C ALA A 33 -22.87 18.22 -2.98
N ALA A 34 -22.39 18.43 -1.76
CA ALA A 34 -21.11 17.89 -1.29
C ALA A 34 -21.11 16.36 -1.26
N VAL A 35 -22.14 15.75 -0.67
CA VAL A 35 -22.31 14.29 -0.60
C VAL A 35 -22.46 13.67 -1.98
N GLY A 36 -23.25 14.31 -2.86
CA GLY A 36 -23.41 13.87 -4.25
C GLY A 36 -22.09 13.95 -5.04
N LEU A 37 -21.31 15.01 -4.83
CA LEU A 37 -19.99 15.18 -5.46
C LEU A 37 -19.00 14.11 -4.95
N VAL A 38 -18.92 13.88 -3.64
CA VAL A 38 -18.07 12.85 -3.04
C VAL A 38 -18.48 11.45 -3.52
N GLY A 39 -19.77 11.15 -3.55
CA GLY A 39 -20.29 9.88 -4.07
C GLY A 39 -19.96 9.68 -5.55
N TYR A 40 -20.09 10.73 -6.37
CA TYR A 40 -19.71 10.70 -7.78
C TYR A 40 -18.20 10.48 -7.97
N ILE A 41 -17.36 11.22 -7.23
CA ILE A 41 -15.90 11.08 -7.28
C ILE A 41 -15.47 9.69 -6.83
N SER A 42 -16.05 9.16 -5.74
CA SER A 42 -15.77 7.81 -5.24
C SER A 42 -16.13 6.74 -6.26
N PHE A 43 -17.32 6.81 -6.87
CA PHE A 43 -17.73 5.87 -7.91
C PHE A 43 -16.81 5.90 -9.14
N ARG A 44 -16.47 7.11 -9.63
CA ARG A 44 -15.52 7.29 -10.73
C ARG A 44 -14.11 6.84 -10.35
N GLY A 45 -13.69 7.07 -9.12
CA GLY A 45 -12.41 6.62 -8.56
C GLY A 45 -12.32 5.10 -8.54
N GLY A 46 -13.36 4.43 -8.03
CA GLY A 46 -13.46 2.96 -8.03
C GLY A 46 -13.39 2.37 -9.44
N GLN A 47 -14.12 2.93 -10.41
CA GLN A 47 -14.02 2.48 -11.80
C GLN A 47 -12.61 2.66 -12.39
N ARG A 48 -11.93 3.77 -12.09
CA ARG A 48 -10.55 3.99 -12.54
C ARG A 48 -9.57 3.01 -11.90
N ALA A 49 -9.69 2.79 -10.59
CA ALA A 49 -8.86 1.83 -9.87
C ALA A 49 -8.95 0.43 -10.48
N VAL A 50 -10.15 0.00 -10.89
CA VAL A 50 -10.37 -1.31 -11.52
C VAL A 50 -9.71 -1.40 -12.88
N ASN A 51 -9.91 -0.39 -13.72
CA ASN A 51 -9.30 -0.39 -15.05
C ASN A 51 -7.77 -0.39 -14.94
N ASN A 52 -7.21 0.36 -13.98
CA ASN A 52 -5.77 0.41 -13.73
C ASN A 52 -5.25 -0.94 -13.21
N LEU A 53 -5.85 -1.48 -12.15
CA LEU A 53 -5.47 -2.77 -11.57
C LEU A 53 -5.57 -3.91 -12.60
N SER A 54 -6.67 -3.94 -13.36
CA SER A 54 -6.85 -4.94 -14.42
C SER A 54 -5.85 -4.76 -15.58
N SER A 55 -5.47 -3.53 -15.93
CA SER A 55 -4.43 -3.27 -16.93
C SER A 55 -3.06 -3.73 -16.43
N GLN A 56 -2.71 -3.40 -15.18
CA GLN A 56 -1.45 -3.80 -14.56
C GLN A 56 -1.34 -5.33 -14.45
N LEU A 57 -2.38 -5.99 -13.91
CA LEU A 57 -2.42 -7.45 -13.78
C LEU A 57 -2.30 -8.14 -15.16
N ARG A 58 -3.07 -7.71 -16.16
CA ARG A 58 -2.99 -8.34 -17.50
C ARG A 58 -1.61 -8.14 -18.12
N SER A 59 -1.00 -6.96 -17.97
CA SER A 59 0.34 -6.70 -18.51
C SER A 59 1.40 -7.56 -17.82
N GLU A 60 1.34 -7.68 -16.48
CA GLU A 60 2.24 -8.53 -15.70
C GLU A 60 2.07 -10.02 -16.06
N LEU A 61 0.83 -10.51 -16.11
CA LEU A 61 0.53 -11.90 -16.49
C LEU A 61 1.03 -12.21 -17.90
N THR A 62 0.80 -11.30 -18.85
CA THR A 62 1.22 -11.50 -20.23
C THR A 62 2.76 -11.50 -20.35
N ALA A 63 3.45 -10.63 -19.60
CA ALA A 63 4.91 -10.61 -19.53
C ALA A 63 5.47 -11.88 -18.85
N ARG A 64 4.81 -12.39 -17.80
CA ARG A 64 5.19 -13.64 -17.13
C ARG A 64 5.03 -14.83 -18.08
N ILE A 65 3.93 -14.91 -18.82
CA ILE A 65 3.71 -15.95 -19.84
C ILE A 65 4.75 -15.84 -20.97
N GLU A 66 5.07 -14.62 -21.43
CA GLU A 66 6.09 -14.42 -22.46
C GLU A 66 7.46 -14.94 -21.98
N ARG A 67 7.85 -14.61 -20.75
CA ARG A 67 9.12 -15.04 -20.16
C ARG A 67 9.20 -16.56 -20.08
N GLU A 68 8.14 -17.20 -19.60
CA GLU A 68 8.09 -18.66 -19.47
C GLU A 68 8.16 -19.34 -20.85
N LEU A 69 7.40 -18.85 -21.83
CA LEU A 69 7.48 -19.31 -23.22
C LEU A 69 8.90 -19.18 -23.77
N ARG A 70 9.56 -18.05 -23.53
CA ARG A 70 10.93 -17.81 -24.01
C ARG A 70 11.91 -18.81 -23.42
N THR A 71 11.91 -18.99 -22.10
CA THR A 71 12.75 -19.99 -21.41
C THR A 71 12.52 -21.40 -21.95
N TYR A 72 11.25 -21.76 -22.16
CA TYR A 72 10.85 -23.08 -22.62
C TYR A 72 11.33 -23.39 -24.06
N PHE A 73 11.25 -22.41 -24.97
CA PHE A 73 11.60 -22.58 -26.38
C PHE A 73 13.05 -22.22 -26.72
N GLU A 74 13.83 -21.58 -25.84
CA GLU A 74 15.25 -21.32 -26.10
C GLU A 74 16.13 -22.57 -25.90
N THR A 75 15.89 -23.33 -24.83
CA THR A 75 16.69 -24.52 -24.44
C THR A 75 16.90 -25.54 -25.58
N PRO A 76 15.87 -25.94 -26.37
CA PRO A 76 16.03 -26.87 -27.49
C PRO A 76 17.03 -26.43 -28.56
N HIS A 77 17.12 -25.13 -28.84
CA HIS A 77 18.07 -24.59 -29.81
C HIS A 77 19.51 -24.63 -29.29
N GLU A 78 19.71 -24.46 -27.99
CA GLU A 78 21.02 -24.59 -27.35
C GLU A 78 21.54 -26.03 -27.39
N LEU A 79 20.69 -27.00 -27.06
CA LEU A 79 21.00 -28.42 -27.17
C LEU A 79 21.36 -28.80 -28.61
N ASN A 80 20.60 -28.30 -29.58
CA ASN A 80 20.90 -28.51 -30.99
C ASN A 80 22.26 -27.92 -31.41
N ARG A 81 22.65 -26.74 -30.92
CA ARG A 81 23.97 -26.15 -31.20
C ARG A 81 25.10 -27.02 -30.66
N LEU A 82 24.97 -27.55 -29.45
CA LEU A 82 25.94 -28.48 -28.85
C LEU A 82 26.05 -29.77 -29.67
N ASN A 83 24.90 -30.35 -30.05
CA ASN A 83 24.85 -31.59 -30.82
C ASN A 83 25.35 -31.41 -32.25
N ALA A 84 25.06 -30.29 -32.90
CA ALA A 84 25.59 -29.94 -34.20
C ALA A 84 27.12 -29.80 -34.17
N ALA A 85 27.68 -29.13 -33.16
CA ALA A 85 29.12 -29.01 -32.99
C ALA A 85 29.79 -30.37 -32.76
N ALA A 86 29.21 -31.21 -31.89
CA ALA A 86 29.71 -32.56 -31.64
C ALA A 86 29.64 -33.44 -32.90
N PHE A 87 28.55 -33.36 -33.67
CA PHE A 87 28.41 -34.10 -34.92
C PHE A 87 29.42 -33.64 -35.98
N ALA A 88 29.62 -32.33 -36.15
CA ALA A 88 30.59 -31.80 -37.11
C ALA A 88 32.05 -32.15 -36.78
N ARG A 89 32.39 -32.32 -35.49
CA ARG A 89 33.72 -32.76 -35.05
C ARG A 89 33.90 -34.28 -35.08
N GLY A 90 32.81 -35.03 -35.20
CA GLY A 90 32.82 -36.48 -35.09
C GLY A 90 32.87 -36.97 -33.64
N ASP A 91 32.49 -36.15 -32.66
CA ASP A 91 32.30 -36.54 -31.26
C ASP A 91 30.94 -37.24 -31.04
N LEU A 92 30.01 -37.04 -31.98
CA LEU A 92 28.69 -37.68 -32.04
C LEU A 92 28.58 -38.49 -33.35
N ASP A 93 28.64 -39.82 -33.27
CA ASP A 93 28.60 -40.69 -34.46
C ASP A 93 27.17 -41.05 -34.85
N VAL A 94 26.55 -40.19 -35.65
CA VAL A 94 25.17 -40.37 -36.14
C VAL A 94 25.05 -41.54 -37.13
N ILE A 95 26.11 -41.87 -37.87
CA ILE A 95 26.06 -42.85 -38.96
C ILE A 95 26.09 -44.28 -38.41
N LYS A 96 27.09 -44.61 -37.58
CA LYS A 96 27.17 -45.95 -36.98
C LYS A 96 26.47 -46.03 -35.64
N SER A 97 26.17 -44.91 -35.01
CA SER A 97 25.60 -44.87 -33.66
C SER A 97 26.51 -45.62 -32.69
N SER A 98 27.82 -45.33 -32.71
CA SER A 98 28.81 -46.10 -31.95
C SER A 98 29.27 -45.41 -30.65
N TYR A 99 29.14 -44.08 -30.55
CA TYR A 99 29.41 -43.28 -29.35
C TYR A 99 28.65 -41.94 -29.38
N GLY A 100 28.49 -41.32 -28.20
CA GLY A 100 27.75 -40.05 -28.00
C GLY A 100 26.46 -40.18 -27.18
N GLU A 101 26.12 -41.40 -26.77
CA GLU A 101 24.90 -41.76 -26.01
C GLU A 101 24.87 -41.08 -24.64
N GLY A 102 26.00 -41.17 -23.91
CA GLY A 102 26.15 -40.53 -22.62
C GLY A 102 25.97 -39.01 -22.69
N GLN A 103 26.47 -38.35 -23.75
CA GLN A 103 26.26 -36.91 -23.92
C GLN A 103 24.77 -36.57 -24.06
N LEU A 104 24.06 -37.28 -24.96
CA LEU A 104 22.62 -37.06 -25.17
C LEU A 104 21.81 -37.43 -23.92
N TYR A 105 22.21 -38.48 -23.20
CA TYR A 105 21.62 -38.85 -21.92
C TYR A 105 21.74 -37.74 -20.87
N GLN A 106 22.94 -37.16 -20.70
CA GLN A 106 23.16 -36.07 -19.75
C GLN A 106 22.35 -34.82 -20.12
N GLN A 107 22.26 -34.50 -21.42
CA GLN A 107 21.41 -33.41 -21.92
C GLN A 107 19.94 -33.62 -21.52
N MET A 108 19.42 -34.84 -21.69
CA MET A 108 18.04 -35.19 -21.30
C MET A 108 17.82 -35.19 -19.78
N LYS A 109 18.88 -35.31 -18.97
CA LYS A 109 18.82 -35.19 -17.50
C LYS A 109 18.80 -33.73 -17.03
N ILE A 110 19.53 -32.84 -17.69
CA ILE A 110 19.57 -31.41 -17.32
C ILE A 110 18.40 -30.60 -17.92
N ALA A 111 17.79 -31.10 -19.00
CA ALA A 111 16.62 -30.49 -19.65
C ALA A 111 15.39 -31.39 -19.49
N PRO A 112 14.69 -31.35 -18.33
CA PRO A 112 13.57 -32.23 -18.05
C PRO A 112 12.42 -32.08 -19.05
N THR A 113 12.19 -30.85 -19.51
CA THR A 113 11.11 -30.44 -20.42
C THR A 113 11.28 -30.91 -21.87
N VAL A 114 12.44 -31.45 -22.21
CA VAL A 114 12.74 -31.95 -23.55
C VAL A 114 12.30 -33.41 -23.67
N ALA A 115 11.57 -33.73 -24.73
CA ALA A 115 11.06 -35.07 -24.98
C ALA A 115 12.05 -35.95 -25.76
N PHE A 116 12.83 -35.35 -26.66
CA PHE A 116 13.77 -36.09 -27.49
C PHE A 116 14.90 -35.21 -28.02
N VAL A 117 16.16 -35.62 -27.85
CA VAL A 117 17.33 -35.02 -28.53
C VAL A 117 17.93 -36.00 -29.53
N TYR A 118 18.27 -35.53 -30.73
CA TYR A 118 18.76 -36.40 -31.80
C TYR A 118 19.43 -35.69 -32.96
N CYS A 119 20.10 -36.46 -33.81
CA CYS A 119 20.59 -36.01 -35.11
C CYS A 119 20.37 -37.07 -36.19
N GLY A 120 20.25 -36.62 -37.44
CA GLY A 120 20.16 -37.49 -38.61
C GLY A 120 21.12 -37.08 -39.72
N SER A 121 21.53 -38.06 -40.52
CA SER A 121 22.52 -37.94 -41.59
C SER A 121 21.87 -37.53 -42.91
N ALA A 122 22.43 -36.50 -43.56
CA ALA A 122 22.00 -36.07 -44.89
C ALA A 122 22.39 -37.07 -46.00
N ARG A 123 23.35 -37.96 -45.72
CA ARG A 123 23.93 -38.87 -46.71
C ARG A 123 22.99 -40.03 -47.05
N SER A 124 22.55 -40.75 -46.04
CA SER A 124 21.81 -42.01 -46.20
C SER A 124 20.52 -42.08 -45.40
N GLY A 125 20.22 -41.07 -44.55
CA GLY A 125 19.00 -41.03 -43.76
C GLY A 125 19.10 -41.71 -42.40
N GLU A 126 20.32 -42.03 -41.93
CA GLU A 126 20.54 -42.55 -40.58
C GLU A 126 20.10 -41.55 -39.51
N PHE A 127 19.93 -42.06 -38.30
CA PHE A 127 19.48 -41.30 -37.16
C PHE A 127 19.98 -41.89 -35.85
N PHE A 128 20.24 -41.01 -34.88
CA PHE A 128 20.70 -41.36 -33.54
C PHE A 128 20.21 -40.34 -32.50
N GLY A 129 19.65 -40.80 -31.39
CA GLY A 129 19.10 -39.93 -30.36
C GLY A 129 18.70 -40.61 -29.05
N VAL A 130 18.42 -39.81 -28.01
CA VAL A 130 17.91 -40.27 -26.71
C VAL A 130 16.57 -39.61 -26.40
N LEU A 131 15.52 -40.41 -26.23
CA LEU A 131 14.16 -39.95 -25.93
C LEU A 131 13.75 -40.29 -24.50
N ARG A 132 12.84 -39.47 -23.98
CA ARG A 132 12.06 -39.79 -22.79
C ARG A 132 10.92 -40.73 -23.18
N THR A 133 10.72 -41.79 -22.39
CA THR A 133 9.66 -42.78 -22.62
C THR A 133 8.82 -42.93 -21.36
N THR A 134 7.68 -43.59 -21.51
CA THR A 134 6.82 -43.99 -20.40
C THR A 134 6.85 -45.50 -20.25
N ASP A 135 6.45 -46.02 -19.09
CA ASP A 135 6.37 -47.46 -18.84
C ASP A 135 5.41 -48.14 -19.83
N GLU A 136 5.74 -49.37 -20.21
CA GLU A 136 5.03 -50.15 -21.23
C GLU A 136 3.54 -50.33 -20.88
N GLY A 137 2.64 -49.72 -21.69
CA GLY A 137 1.23 -50.11 -21.76
C GLY A 137 0.16 -49.02 -21.61
N SER A 138 0.49 -47.76 -21.30
CA SER A 138 -0.53 -46.70 -21.21
C SER A 138 -0.77 -45.98 -22.55
N ARG A 139 -2.05 -45.76 -22.87
CA ARG A 139 -2.54 -45.17 -24.14
C ARG A 139 -2.49 -43.64 -24.17
N TRP A 140 -2.23 -43.00 -23.02
CA TRP A 140 -1.92 -41.57 -22.88
C TRP A 140 -0.98 -41.43 -21.68
N PRO A 141 0.32 -41.25 -21.88
CA PRO A 141 1.23 -41.38 -20.76
C PRO A 141 1.86 -40.03 -20.40
N GLU A 142 1.71 -39.64 -19.14
CA GLU A 142 2.56 -38.61 -18.51
C GLU A 142 4.02 -39.05 -18.65
N LEU A 143 4.87 -38.17 -19.19
CA LEU A 143 6.28 -38.44 -19.42
C LEU A 143 6.95 -38.83 -18.10
N ASN A 144 7.49 -40.06 -17.99
CA ASN A 144 8.26 -40.46 -16.82
C ASN A 144 9.65 -39.81 -16.93
N ASN A 145 9.95 -38.88 -16.02
CA ASN A 145 11.20 -38.12 -16.02
C ASN A 145 12.46 -38.95 -15.76
N ASP A 146 12.33 -40.23 -15.36
CA ASP A 146 13.45 -41.09 -15.04
C ASP A 146 13.77 -42.18 -16.07
N LEU A 147 12.89 -42.42 -17.04
CA LEU A 147 13.10 -43.46 -18.06
C LEU A 147 13.54 -42.87 -19.40
N LEU A 148 14.84 -43.02 -19.71
CA LEU A 148 15.45 -42.60 -20.97
C LEU A 148 15.81 -43.82 -21.83
N GLN A 149 15.46 -43.75 -23.12
CA GLN A 149 15.78 -44.77 -24.11
C GLN A 149 16.65 -44.20 -25.21
N LEU A 150 17.65 -44.97 -25.60
CA LEU A 150 18.38 -44.73 -26.83
C LEU A 150 17.54 -45.20 -28.02
N SER A 151 17.57 -44.43 -29.10
CA SER A 151 16.97 -44.81 -30.36
C SER A 151 17.84 -44.47 -31.56
N TYR A 152 18.02 -45.44 -32.45
CA TYR A 152 18.82 -45.24 -33.66
C TYR A 152 18.35 -46.11 -34.83
N SER A 153 18.70 -45.71 -36.04
CA SER A 153 18.49 -46.46 -37.28
C SER A 153 19.63 -46.19 -38.25
N ASN A 154 20.23 -47.25 -38.79
CA ASN A 154 21.33 -47.16 -39.75
C ASN A 154 21.30 -48.35 -40.72
N THR A 155 22.35 -48.49 -41.54
CA THR A 155 22.46 -49.59 -42.49
C THR A 155 22.46 -50.97 -41.83
N ASP A 156 23.05 -51.10 -40.64
CA ASP A 156 23.16 -52.38 -39.92
C ASP A 156 21.80 -52.83 -39.36
N THR A 157 20.88 -51.89 -39.13
CA THR A 157 19.51 -52.17 -38.73
C THR A 157 18.54 -52.28 -39.92
N ASN A 158 19.03 -52.26 -41.17
CA ASN A 158 18.20 -52.12 -42.38
C ASN A 158 17.27 -50.90 -42.31
N PHE A 159 17.73 -49.81 -41.68
CA PHE A 159 16.96 -48.61 -41.37
C PHE A 159 15.72 -48.86 -40.50
N LEU A 160 15.55 -50.04 -39.90
CA LEU A 160 14.57 -50.25 -38.85
C LEU A 160 15.06 -49.58 -37.57
N ARG A 161 14.18 -48.83 -36.91
CA ARG A 161 14.53 -48.05 -35.73
C ARG A 161 14.51 -48.96 -34.53
N ARG A 162 15.64 -49.06 -33.82
CA ARG A 162 15.80 -49.87 -32.61
C ARG A 162 15.79 -48.99 -31.37
N TYR A 163 15.36 -49.58 -30.25
CA TYR A 163 15.28 -48.92 -28.95
C TYR A 163 16.02 -49.74 -27.90
N TYR A 164 16.83 -49.08 -27.08
CA TYR A 164 17.58 -49.69 -25.97
C TYR A 164 17.37 -48.87 -24.70
N GLN A 165 17.29 -49.55 -23.56
CA GLN A 165 17.27 -48.88 -22.27
C GLN A 165 18.68 -48.41 -21.89
N LEU A 166 18.78 -47.24 -21.27
CA LEU A 166 20.05 -46.69 -20.79
C LEU A 166 20.17 -46.84 -19.26
N ASP A 167 21.40 -47.06 -18.77
CA ASP A 167 21.70 -47.02 -17.34
C ASP A 167 21.93 -45.57 -16.83
N VAL A 168 22.34 -45.43 -15.56
CA VAL A 168 22.59 -44.12 -14.92
C VAL A 168 23.77 -43.35 -15.53
N ASN A 169 24.66 -44.03 -16.27
CA ASN A 169 25.80 -43.41 -16.95
C ASN A 169 25.47 -43.09 -18.42
N GLY A 170 24.32 -43.54 -18.92
CA GLY A 170 23.91 -43.42 -20.31
C GLY A 170 24.43 -44.54 -21.22
N ASP A 171 24.86 -45.67 -20.65
CA ASP A 171 25.31 -46.84 -21.40
C ASP A 171 24.13 -47.78 -21.74
N ARG A 172 24.21 -48.44 -22.92
CA ARG A 172 23.18 -49.40 -23.37
C ARG A 172 23.10 -50.60 -22.46
N THR A 173 21.90 -50.94 -22.00
CA THR A 173 21.66 -52.15 -21.21
C THR A 173 21.03 -53.27 -22.05
N HIS A 174 19.71 -53.24 -22.27
CA HIS A 174 19.00 -54.27 -23.02
C HIS A 174 18.10 -53.69 -24.12
N PHE A 175 17.87 -54.51 -25.13
CA PHE A 175 17.00 -54.19 -26.26
C PHE A 175 15.54 -54.14 -25.81
N VAL A 176 14.84 -53.06 -26.19
CA VAL A 176 13.43 -52.84 -25.85
C VAL A 176 12.55 -53.27 -27.02
N ARG A 177 12.68 -52.61 -28.17
CA ARG A 177 11.82 -52.86 -29.35
C ARG A 177 12.48 -52.41 -30.66
N GLN A 178 11.84 -52.76 -31.78
CA GLN A 178 12.17 -52.21 -33.10
C GLN A 178 10.90 -51.87 -33.90
N THR A 179 11.01 -50.98 -34.88
CA THR A 179 9.91 -50.67 -35.81
C THR A 179 9.78 -51.71 -36.92
N ASP A 180 8.57 -51.85 -37.47
CA ASP A 180 8.28 -52.76 -38.59
C ASP A 180 8.53 -52.15 -39.97
N LYS A 181 8.71 -50.83 -40.02
CA LYS A 181 8.95 -50.06 -41.25
C LYS A 181 10.31 -49.35 -41.19
N PRO A 182 11.03 -49.22 -42.32
CA PRO A 182 12.23 -48.40 -42.42
C PRO A 182 11.95 -46.94 -42.09
N TYR A 183 12.92 -46.30 -41.43
CA TYR A 183 12.91 -44.89 -41.07
C TYR A 183 13.98 -44.13 -41.87
N ASP A 184 13.58 -43.05 -42.54
CA ASP A 184 14.49 -42.13 -43.23
C ASP A 184 14.34 -40.73 -42.60
N SER A 185 15.40 -40.25 -41.95
CA SER A 185 15.41 -38.95 -41.26
C SER A 185 15.17 -37.78 -42.21
N ARG A 186 15.55 -37.89 -43.49
CA ARG A 186 15.49 -36.79 -44.47
C ARG A 186 14.06 -36.44 -44.90
N GLN A 187 13.13 -37.39 -44.73
CA GLN A 187 11.72 -37.20 -45.08
C GLN A 187 10.91 -36.59 -43.93
N ARG A 188 11.55 -36.34 -42.78
CA ARG A 188 10.84 -35.91 -41.56
C ARG A 188 10.69 -34.39 -41.53
N PRO A 189 9.58 -33.87 -40.93
CA PRO A 189 9.32 -32.43 -40.86
C PRO A 189 10.48 -31.60 -40.28
N TRP A 190 11.16 -32.11 -39.25
CA TRP A 190 12.29 -31.43 -38.63
C TRP A 190 13.52 -31.32 -39.56
N PHE A 191 13.73 -32.33 -40.41
CA PHE A 191 14.86 -32.33 -41.35
C PHE A 191 14.56 -31.40 -42.52
N THR A 192 13.33 -31.44 -43.03
CA THR A 192 12.89 -30.56 -44.12
C THR A 192 12.80 -29.10 -43.67
N ALA A 193 12.39 -28.82 -42.43
CA ALA A 193 12.34 -27.46 -41.86
C ALA A 193 13.73 -26.80 -41.82
N ALA A 194 14.72 -27.48 -41.23
CA ALA A 194 16.10 -27.00 -41.15
C ALA A 194 16.75 -26.78 -42.52
N THR A 195 16.53 -27.72 -43.45
CA THR A 195 17.13 -27.65 -44.79
C THR A 195 16.47 -26.59 -45.68
N SER A 196 15.16 -26.37 -45.53
CA SER A 196 14.43 -25.34 -46.28
C SER A 196 14.79 -23.92 -45.82
N ARG A 197 14.98 -23.72 -44.50
CA ARG A 197 15.42 -22.42 -43.95
C ARG A 197 16.92 -22.19 -44.01
N GLN A 198 17.72 -23.22 -44.31
CA GLN A 198 19.19 -23.18 -44.28
C GLN A 198 19.78 -22.64 -42.96
N GLY A 199 19.09 -22.87 -41.84
CA GLY A 199 19.46 -22.36 -40.52
C GLY A 199 18.59 -22.95 -39.40
N PRO A 200 18.77 -22.49 -38.14
CA PRO A 200 17.91 -22.92 -37.04
C PRO A 200 16.44 -22.59 -37.33
N ALA A 201 15.55 -23.54 -37.05
CA ALA A 201 14.16 -23.47 -37.46
C ALA A 201 13.25 -24.27 -36.53
N TRP A 202 12.04 -23.79 -36.30
CA TRP A 202 10.93 -24.60 -35.80
C TRP A 202 10.15 -25.25 -36.92
N THR A 203 9.66 -26.47 -36.66
CA THR A 203 8.60 -27.09 -37.46
C THR A 203 7.24 -26.46 -37.17
N ASP A 204 6.28 -26.68 -38.08
CA ASP A 204 4.87 -26.58 -37.72
C ASP A 204 4.51 -27.67 -36.68
N ILE A 205 3.33 -27.56 -36.07
CA ILE A 205 2.80 -28.59 -35.16
C ILE A 205 2.53 -29.87 -35.96
N TYR A 206 3.08 -31.00 -35.51
CA TYR A 206 2.81 -32.30 -36.12
C TYR A 206 2.70 -33.39 -35.05
N ILE A 207 2.12 -34.53 -35.43
CA ILE A 207 2.11 -35.70 -34.55
C ILE A 207 3.48 -36.37 -34.61
N ALA A 208 4.17 -36.41 -33.47
CA ALA A 208 5.47 -37.04 -33.35
C ALA A 208 5.36 -38.53 -33.68
N PHE A 209 6.21 -39.02 -34.57
CA PHE A 209 6.31 -40.46 -34.87
C PHE A 209 6.83 -41.28 -33.68
N THR A 210 7.40 -40.61 -32.69
CA THR A 210 8.01 -41.16 -31.47
C THR A 210 6.99 -41.40 -30.37
N THR A 211 6.22 -40.36 -30.04
CA THR A 211 5.29 -40.34 -28.90
C THR A 211 3.83 -40.48 -29.32
N GLY A 212 3.50 -40.24 -30.58
CA GLY A 212 2.10 -40.12 -31.03
C GLY A 212 1.39 -38.87 -30.51
N LEU A 213 2.14 -37.94 -29.91
CA LEU A 213 1.63 -36.70 -29.34
C LEU A 213 1.92 -35.51 -30.28
N PRO A 214 1.12 -34.43 -30.21
CA PRO A 214 1.42 -33.18 -30.88
C PRO A 214 2.75 -32.62 -30.36
N ASN A 215 3.66 -32.28 -31.26
CA ASN A 215 4.92 -31.68 -30.90
C ASN A 215 5.33 -30.59 -31.89
N ILE A 216 6.32 -29.81 -31.47
CA ILE A 216 7.13 -29.00 -32.36
C ILE A 216 8.59 -29.38 -32.16
N THR A 217 9.38 -29.27 -33.22
CA THR A 217 10.80 -29.64 -33.17
C THR A 217 11.65 -28.42 -33.48
N ALA A 218 12.56 -28.07 -32.57
CA ALA A 218 13.66 -27.18 -32.88
C ALA A 218 14.64 -27.98 -33.74
N SER A 219 15.07 -27.42 -34.87
CA SER A 219 15.92 -28.09 -35.84
C SER A 219 17.08 -27.20 -36.25
N LEU A 220 18.26 -27.78 -36.44
CA LEU A 220 19.48 -27.07 -36.82
C LEU A 220 20.28 -27.88 -37.85
N PRO A 221 20.57 -27.33 -39.05
CA PRO A 221 21.41 -28.01 -40.02
C PRO A 221 22.87 -28.02 -39.58
N VAL A 222 23.56 -29.12 -39.85
CA VAL A 222 24.95 -29.36 -39.49
C VAL A 222 25.78 -29.40 -40.76
N TYR A 223 26.74 -28.49 -40.87
CA TYR A 223 27.66 -28.40 -41.99
C TYR A 223 29.05 -28.89 -41.61
N ASP A 224 29.83 -29.27 -42.63
CA ASP A 224 31.25 -29.61 -42.47
C ASP A 224 32.08 -28.39 -42.04
N LYS A 225 33.36 -28.61 -41.70
CA LYS A 225 34.26 -27.54 -41.25
C LYS A 225 34.43 -26.41 -42.28
N SER A 226 34.19 -26.69 -43.56
CA SER A 226 34.24 -25.67 -44.62
C SER A 226 32.93 -24.85 -44.73
N GLY A 227 31.87 -25.28 -44.06
CA GLY A 227 30.54 -24.67 -44.11
C GLY A 227 29.80 -24.90 -45.43
N ARG A 228 30.29 -25.80 -46.29
CA ARG A 228 29.79 -25.97 -47.67
C ARG A 228 29.01 -27.26 -47.88
N GLN A 229 29.27 -28.30 -47.10
CA GLN A 229 28.62 -29.59 -47.24
C GLN A 229 27.72 -29.86 -46.04
N LEU A 230 26.43 -30.11 -46.29
CA LEU A 230 25.48 -30.55 -45.26
C LEU A 230 25.83 -31.98 -44.83
N LEU A 231 26.19 -32.15 -43.57
CA LEU A 231 26.44 -33.46 -42.94
C LEU A 231 25.14 -34.09 -42.44
N GLY A 232 24.22 -33.27 -41.95
CA GLY A 232 22.95 -33.72 -41.39
C GLY A 232 22.17 -32.61 -40.71
N VAL A 233 21.21 -32.98 -39.87
CA VAL A 233 20.38 -32.05 -39.08
C VAL A 233 20.27 -32.61 -37.67
N CYS A 234 20.39 -31.75 -36.66
CA CYS A 234 20.05 -32.09 -35.28
C CYS A 234 18.67 -31.52 -34.93
N GLY A 235 17.89 -32.29 -34.18
CA GLY A 235 16.54 -31.97 -33.77
C GLY A 235 16.36 -32.18 -32.28
N THR A 236 15.55 -31.33 -31.68
CA THR A 236 15.12 -31.45 -30.29
C THR A 236 13.60 -31.29 -30.25
N ASP A 237 12.90 -32.35 -29.87
CA ASP A 237 11.44 -32.36 -29.78
C ASP A 237 10.98 -31.78 -28.46
N VAL A 238 10.01 -30.89 -28.57
CA VAL A 238 9.23 -30.35 -27.49
C VAL A 238 7.80 -30.80 -27.71
N VAL A 239 7.29 -31.66 -26.83
CA VAL A 239 5.87 -32.03 -26.87
C VAL A 239 5.08 -30.78 -26.52
N LEU A 240 4.05 -30.43 -27.29
CA LEU A 240 3.20 -29.28 -26.98
C LEU A 240 2.46 -29.57 -25.66
N PRO A 241 2.71 -28.83 -24.58
CA PRO A 241 3.19 -29.51 -23.38
C PRO A 241 2.15 -29.50 -22.26
N ASP A 242 2.00 -30.64 -21.61
CA ASP A 242 1.33 -30.72 -20.31
C ASP A 242 2.01 -29.77 -19.30
N GLU A 243 3.35 -29.59 -19.33
CA GLU A 243 4.09 -28.73 -18.40
C GLU A 243 3.78 -27.23 -18.57
N PHE A 244 3.84 -26.69 -19.80
CA PHE A 244 3.49 -25.29 -20.04
C PHE A 244 1.99 -25.05 -19.83
N ARG A 245 1.17 -26.05 -20.14
CA ARG A 245 -0.26 -26.03 -19.82
C ARG A 245 -0.49 -26.01 -18.30
N ASP A 246 0.27 -26.78 -17.53
CA ASP A 246 0.23 -26.77 -16.06
C ASP A 246 0.67 -25.43 -15.50
N PHE A 247 1.69 -24.80 -16.10
CA PHE A 247 2.05 -23.41 -15.78
C PHE A 247 0.87 -22.46 -16.01
N LEU A 248 0.22 -22.50 -17.20
CA LEU A 248 -0.94 -21.65 -17.48
C LEU A 248 -2.13 -21.92 -16.55
N ARG A 249 -2.34 -23.18 -16.14
CA ARG A 249 -3.39 -23.58 -15.20
C ARG A 249 -3.16 -23.08 -13.78
N ASN A 250 -1.90 -23.12 -13.33
CA ASN A 250 -1.51 -22.68 -12.00
C ASN A 250 -1.36 -21.15 -11.90
N LEU A 251 -1.53 -20.44 -13.01
CA LEU A 251 -1.48 -18.98 -13.04
C LEU A 251 -2.77 -18.41 -12.42
N GLU A 252 -2.63 -17.60 -11.37
CA GLU A 252 -3.77 -16.93 -10.73
C GLU A 252 -4.25 -15.75 -11.58
N ILE A 253 -5.21 -16.00 -12.47
CA ILE A 253 -5.78 -15.01 -13.38
C ILE A 253 -7.12 -14.52 -12.83
N GLY A 254 -7.08 -13.72 -11.77
CA GLY A 254 -8.30 -13.36 -11.05
C GLY A 254 -8.99 -14.60 -10.46
N LYS A 255 -10.33 -14.65 -10.46
CA LYS A 255 -11.09 -15.81 -9.97
C LYS A 255 -11.49 -16.77 -11.09
N THR A 256 -11.78 -16.21 -12.26
CA THR A 256 -12.37 -16.92 -13.39
C THR A 256 -11.76 -16.54 -14.74
N GLY A 257 -10.71 -15.70 -14.73
CA GLY A 257 -9.97 -15.36 -15.93
C GLY A 257 -9.24 -16.55 -16.54
N GLN A 258 -8.89 -16.43 -17.81
CA GLN A 258 -8.27 -17.48 -18.60
C GLN A 258 -7.12 -16.92 -19.43
N ALA A 259 -6.06 -17.70 -19.59
CA ALA A 259 -4.97 -17.44 -20.51
C ALA A 259 -4.85 -18.55 -21.55
N PHE A 260 -4.53 -18.19 -22.78
CA PHE A 260 -4.26 -19.16 -23.83
C PHE A 260 -3.30 -18.61 -24.87
N VAL A 261 -2.63 -19.51 -25.56
CA VAL A 261 -1.68 -19.19 -26.64
C VAL A 261 -2.26 -19.72 -27.94
N VAL A 262 -2.26 -18.89 -28.99
CA VAL A 262 -2.83 -19.22 -30.30
C VAL A 262 -1.85 -18.88 -31.41
N ALA A 263 -1.74 -19.75 -32.42
CA ALA A 263 -0.97 -19.46 -33.63
C ALA A 263 -1.70 -18.46 -34.54
N ARG A 264 -0.99 -17.90 -35.53
CA ARG A 264 -1.54 -16.92 -36.48
C ARG A 264 -2.68 -17.44 -37.36
N ASP A 265 -2.79 -18.75 -37.52
CA ASP A 265 -3.87 -19.42 -38.23
C ASP A 265 -5.11 -19.66 -37.34
N GLY A 266 -5.03 -19.38 -36.04
CA GLY A 266 -6.11 -19.59 -35.07
C GLY A 266 -6.05 -20.94 -34.34
N THR A 267 -5.01 -21.74 -34.56
CA THR A 267 -4.78 -23.00 -33.87
C THR A 267 -4.39 -22.76 -32.41
N LEU A 268 -5.05 -23.44 -31.47
CA LEU A 268 -4.76 -23.34 -30.04
C LEU A 268 -3.46 -24.11 -29.72
N ILE A 269 -2.48 -23.39 -29.18
CA ILE A 269 -1.16 -23.92 -28.81
C ILE A 269 -1.17 -24.45 -27.38
N SER A 270 -1.79 -23.70 -26.47
CA SER A 270 -1.99 -24.08 -25.07
C SER A 270 -3.10 -23.23 -24.44
N ASN A 271 -3.65 -23.68 -23.30
CA ASN A 271 -4.68 -22.96 -22.54
C ASN A 271 -4.54 -23.23 -21.04
N SER A 272 -5.16 -22.39 -20.22
CA SER A 272 -5.27 -22.56 -18.76
C SER A 272 -6.41 -23.51 -18.34
N THR A 273 -7.03 -24.26 -19.27
CA THR A 273 -8.24 -25.07 -18.99
C THR A 273 -7.96 -26.58 -18.99
N ASP A 274 -8.97 -27.37 -18.61
CA ASP A 274 -8.96 -28.83 -18.73
C ASP A 274 -9.18 -29.35 -20.17
N GLU A 275 -9.38 -28.46 -21.14
CA GLU A 275 -9.68 -28.85 -22.50
C GLU A 275 -8.47 -29.45 -23.24
N PRO A 276 -8.63 -30.61 -23.92
CA PRO A 276 -7.61 -31.17 -24.79
C PRO A 276 -7.27 -30.25 -25.97
N LEU A 277 -6.00 -30.15 -26.34
CA LEU A 277 -5.52 -29.31 -27.44
C LEU A 277 -5.71 -29.94 -28.84
N MET A 278 -6.25 -31.15 -28.90
CA MET A 278 -6.43 -31.94 -30.12
C MET A 278 -7.85 -32.49 -30.22
N GLN A 279 -8.35 -32.61 -31.44
CA GLN A 279 -9.64 -33.19 -31.78
C GLN A 279 -9.46 -34.42 -32.68
N GLY A 280 -9.99 -35.58 -32.26
CA GLY A 280 -9.87 -36.87 -32.96
C GLY A 280 -8.99 -37.88 -32.22
N GLU A 281 -8.87 -39.11 -32.75
CA GLU A 281 -8.04 -40.17 -32.16
C GLU A 281 -6.96 -40.66 -33.16
N GLY A 282 -5.76 -40.94 -32.64
CA GLY A 282 -4.65 -41.53 -33.41
C GLY A 282 -4.19 -40.67 -34.58
N ASP A 283 -3.91 -41.30 -35.72
CA ASP A 283 -3.41 -40.63 -36.94
C ASP A 283 -4.40 -39.62 -37.56
N THR A 284 -5.64 -39.53 -37.04
CA THR A 284 -6.67 -38.58 -37.49
C THR A 284 -6.82 -37.36 -36.59
N ALA A 285 -6.05 -37.27 -35.50
CA ALA A 285 -6.09 -36.14 -34.58
C ALA A 285 -5.62 -34.84 -35.26
N THR A 286 -6.40 -33.77 -35.10
CA THR A 286 -6.10 -32.43 -35.62
C THR A 286 -6.03 -31.42 -34.47
N ALA A 287 -5.24 -30.37 -34.62
CA ALA A 287 -5.11 -29.35 -33.57
C ALA A 287 -6.42 -28.57 -33.40
N LEU A 288 -6.79 -28.28 -32.15
CA LEU A 288 -8.04 -27.61 -31.81
C LEU A 288 -7.96 -26.12 -32.20
N PRO A 289 -8.89 -25.59 -33.03
CA PRO A 289 -8.97 -24.15 -33.24
C PRO A 289 -9.48 -23.43 -31.98
N ALA A 290 -8.90 -22.28 -31.63
CA ALA A 290 -9.33 -21.53 -30.43
C ALA A 290 -10.82 -21.11 -30.46
N ILE A 291 -11.37 -20.90 -31.67
CA ILE A 291 -12.79 -20.59 -31.88
C ILE A 291 -13.73 -21.79 -31.66
N ALA A 292 -13.19 -23.00 -31.57
CA ALA A 292 -13.93 -24.24 -31.34
C ALA A 292 -13.82 -24.74 -29.89
N SER A 293 -13.16 -23.96 -29.02
CA SER A 293 -12.99 -24.30 -27.61
C SER A 293 -14.33 -24.54 -26.90
N GLN A 294 -14.35 -25.53 -26.01
CA GLN A 294 -15.46 -25.86 -25.12
C GLN A 294 -15.61 -24.82 -24.01
N ASP A 295 -14.50 -24.20 -23.59
CA ASP A 295 -14.54 -23.09 -22.63
C ASP A 295 -15.18 -21.85 -23.25
N ASN A 296 -16.16 -21.28 -22.55
CA ASN A 296 -16.95 -20.18 -23.09
C ASN A 296 -16.14 -18.89 -23.20
N LEU A 297 -15.20 -18.64 -22.27
CA LEU A 297 -14.41 -17.41 -22.25
C LEU A 297 -13.33 -17.46 -23.33
N VAL A 298 -12.62 -18.57 -23.49
CA VAL A 298 -11.63 -18.79 -24.56
C VAL A 298 -12.31 -18.68 -25.93
N ARG A 299 -13.40 -19.42 -26.16
CA ARG A 299 -14.14 -19.38 -27.43
C ARG A 299 -14.64 -17.98 -27.76
N SER A 300 -15.25 -17.29 -26.80
CA SER A 300 -15.80 -15.95 -27.03
C SER A 300 -14.71 -14.91 -27.27
N THR A 301 -13.58 -15.02 -26.56
CA THR A 301 -12.40 -14.18 -26.78
C THR A 301 -11.82 -14.39 -28.18
N ALA A 302 -11.64 -15.64 -28.60
CA ALA A 302 -11.12 -15.97 -29.93
C ALA A 302 -12.03 -15.44 -31.04
N ASN A 303 -13.36 -15.61 -30.91
CA ASN A 303 -14.33 -15.05 -31.84
C ASN A 303 -14.32 -13.52 -31.86
N TYR A 304 -14.18 -12.87 -30.70
CA TYR A 304 -14.07 -11.41 -30.63
C TYR A 304 -12.83 -10.89 -31.38
N LEU A 305 -11.67 -11.50 -31.14
CA LEU A 305 -10.42 -11.14 -31.84
C LEU A 305 -10.55 -11.36 -33.35
N LEU A 306 -11.11 -12.48 -33.78
CA LEU A 306 -11.35 -12.80 -35.18
C LEU A 306 -12.28 -11.79 -35.84
N ASN A 307 -13.41 -11.46 -35.21
CA ASN A 307 -14.37 -10.48 -35.74
C ASN A 307 -13.81 -9.06 -35.80
N ARG A 308 -12.95 -8.68 -34.85
CA ARG A 308 -12.36 -7.33 -34.78
C ARG A 308 -11.24 -7.12 -35.79
N PHE A 309 -10.37 -8.11 -35.97
CA PHE A 309 -9.16 -7.99 -36.80
C PHE A 309 -9.25 -8.74 -38.14
N GLY A 310 -10.31 -9.50 -38.37
CA GLY A 310 -10.53 -10.34 -39.56
C GLY A 310 -9.73 -11.64 -39.55
N ASN A 311 -8.47 -11.61 -39.10
CA ASN A 311 -7.63 -12.79 -38.83
C ASN A 311 -6.59 -12.49 -37.73
N PHE A 312 -6.06 -13.54 -37.10
CA PHE A 312 -5.04 -13.41 -36.03
C PHE A 312 -3.70 -12.86 -36.54
N GLY A 313 -3.40 -12.97 -37.83
CA GLY A 313 -2.21 -12.40 -38.47
C GLY A 313 -2.15 -10.87 -38.49
N GLN A 314 -3.28 -10.17 -38.32
CA GLN A 314 -3.29 -8.68 -38.31
C GLN A 314 -2.86 -8.08 -36.97
N ILE A 315 -2.74 -8.88 -35.90
CA ILE A 315 -2.40 -8.39 -34.56
C ILE A 315 -0.87 -8.26 -34.44
N GLN A 316 -0.31 -7.12 -34.87
CA GLN A 316 1.15 -6.93 -34.94
C GLN A 316 1.77 -6.27 -33.71
N ALA A 317 0.96 -5.73 -32.81
CA ALA A 317 1.40 -5.10 -31.55
C ALA A 317 0.50 -5.55 -30.41
N ALA A 318 0.97 -5.36 -29.17
CA ALA A 318 0.16 -5.57 -27.97
C ALA A 318 -1.14 -4.75 -28.06
N GLN A 319 -2.26 -5.34 -27.68
CA GLN A 319 -3.56 -4.68 -27.66
C GLN A 319 -4.26 -4.97 -26.34
N GLN A 320 -4.65 -3.89 -25.64
CA GLN A 320 -5.56 -3.97 -24.52
C GLN A 320 -6.97 -3.61 -24.99
N LEU A 321 -7.89 -4.55 -24.83
CA LEU A 321 -9.25 -4.50 -25.37
C LEU A 321 -10.25 -4.81 -24.26
N ALA A 322 -11.52 -4.55 -24.57
CA ALA A 322 -12.63 -5.01 -23.76
C ALA A 322 -13.83 -5.37 -24.65
N PHE A 323 -14.58 -6.38 -24.23
CA PHE A 323 -15.82 -6.78 -24.89
C PHE A 323 -16.88 -7.16 -23.86
N GLN A 324 -18.10 -7.42 -24.30
CA GLN A 324 -19.16 -7.92 -23.42
C GLN A 324 -19.47 -9.39 -23.69
N LEU A 325 -19.59 -10.15 -22.62
CA LEU A 325 -20.01 -11.55 -22.60
C LEU A 325 -21.05 -11.71 -21.50
N ASP A 326 -22.24 -12.22 -21.83
CA ASP A 326 -23.34 -12.44 -20.88
C ASP A 326 -23.71 -11.20 -20.04
N GLY A 327 -23.59 -10.00 -20.64
CA GLY A 327 -23.86 -8.72 -19.97
C GLY A 327 -22.73 -8.23 -19.04
N GLN A 328 -21.64 -8.98 -18.94
CA GLN A 328 -20.45 -8.62 -18.18
C GLN A 328 -19.32 -8.16 -19.09
N ARG A 329 -18.58 -7.14 -18.65
CA ARG A 329 -17.42 -6.67 -19.39
C ARG A 329 -16.23 -7.59 -19.13
N GLN A 330 -15.55 -7.95 -20.21
CA GLN A 330 -14.37 -8.80 -20.21
C GLN A 330 -13.17 -7.95 -20.59
N PHE A 331 -12.16 -7.94 -19.73
CA PHE A 331 -10.89 -7.26 -19.96
C PHE A 331 -9.94 -8.22 -20.68
N LEU A 332 -9.52 -7.84 -21.88
CA LEU A 332 -8.71 -8.68 -22.76
C LEU A 332 -7.36 -8.01 -23.03
N GLU A 333 -6.27 -8.77 -22.96
CA GLU A 333 -4.96 -8.38 -23.47
C GLU A 333 -4.46 -9.44 -24.45
N VAL A 334 -3.91 -8.99 -25.57
CA VAL A 334 -3.27 -9.87 -26.56
C VAL A 334 -1.89 -9.33 -26.92
N LEU A 335 -0.87 -10.18 -26.79
CA LEU A 335 0.52 -9.86 -27.05
C LEU A 335 1.11 -10.78 -28.13
N PRO A 336 1.69 -10.25 -29.21
CA PRO A 336 2.46 -11.03 -30.16
C PRO A 336 3.76 -11.57 -29.54
N PHE A 337 3.92 -12.88 -29.54
CA PHE A 337 5.16 -13.57 -29.18
C PHE A 337 5.91 -13.97 -30.45
N LYS A 338 7.15 -13.49 -30.59
CA LYS A 338 8.04 -13.87 -31.68
C LYS A 338 9.40 -14.28 -31.14
N ASP A 339 9.90 -15.40 -31.62
CA ASP A 339 11.27 -15.83 -31.32
C ASP A 339 12.21 -15.58 -32.52
N PRO A 340 13.53 -15.62 -32.32
CA PRO A 340 14.51 -15.44 -33.40
C PRO A 340 14.51 -16.57 -34.45
N PHE A 341 13.78 -17.68 -34.20
CA PHE A 341 13.85 -18.93 -34.97
C PHE A 341 12.57 -19.22 -35.78
N GLY A 342 11.60 -18.30 -35.75
CA GLY A 342 10.42 -18.27 -36.62
C GLY A 342 9.09 -18.65 -35.95
N LEU A 343 9.02 -18.79 -34.63
CA LEU A 343 7.75 -18.82 -33.91
C LEU A 343 7.08 -17.45 -33.98
N ASP A 344 5.78 -17.46 -34.27
CA ASP A 344 4.95 -16.26 -34.29
C ASP A 344 3.56 -16.64 -33.76
N TRP A 345 3.35 -16.38 -32.47
CA TRP A 345 2.12 -16.72 -31.75
C TRP A 345 1.52 -15.48 -31.09
N LEU A 346 0.33 -15.64 -30.53
CA LEU A 346 -0.34 -14.64 -29.73
C LEU A 346 -0.60 -15.23 -28.33
N ILE A 347 -0.14 -14.51 -27.32
CA ILE A 347 -0.51 -14.75 -25.92
C ILE A 347 -1.78 -13.95 -25.67
N VAL A 348 -2.80 -14.58 -25.11
CA VAL A 348 -4.10 -13.97 -24.86
C VAL A 348 -4.49 -14.17 -23.41
N VAL A 349 -4.79 -13.09 -22.71
CA VAL A 349 -5.27 -13.10 -21.32
C VAL A 349 -6.62 -12.39 -21.26
N THR A 350 -7.65 -13.08 -20.76
CA THR A 350 -8.99 -12.49 -20.56
C THR A 350 -9.40 -12.62 -19.11
N VAL A 351 -9.82 -11.51 -18.50
CA VAL A 351 -10.27 -11.44 -17.11
C VAL A 351 -11.63 -10.75 -17.02
N PRO A 352 -12.64 -11.35 -16.37
CA PRO A 352 -13.93 -10.68 -16.16
C PRO A 352 -13.82 -9.47 -15.22
N GLU A 353 -14.53 -8.37 -15.52
CA GLU A 353 -14.58 -7.18 -14.64
C GLU A 353 -15.15 -7.54 -13.25
N THR A 354 -16.04 -8.52 -13.17
CA THR A 354 -16.68 -8.97 -11.93
C THR A 354 -15.71 -9.50 -10.89
N ASP A 355 -14.59 -10.08 -11.32
CA ASP A 355 -13.56 -10.63 -10.44
C ASP A 355 -12.94 -9.53 -9.56
N PHE A 356 -12.91 -8.29 -10.06
CA PHE A 356 -12.44 -7.11 -9.34
C PHE A 356 -13.58 -6.33 -8.67
N MET A 357 -14.79 -6.40 -9.21
CA MET A 357 -15.94 -5.64 -8.70
C MET A 357 -16.40 -6.06 -7.32
N GLU A 358 -16.21 -7.32 -6.90
CA GLU A 358 -16.76 -7.78 -5.63
C GLU A 358 -16.17 -7.02 -4.42
N GLN A 359 -14.85 -6.85 -4.37
CA GLN A 359 -14.18 -6.11 -3.29
C GLN A 359 -14.52 -4.61 -3.33
N ILE A 360 -14.63 -4.05 -4.53
CA ILE A 360 -14.91 -2.61 -4.72
C ILE A 360 -16.38 -2.27 -4.51
N ALA A 361 -17.30 -3.19 -4.82
CA ALA A 361 -18.72 -3.04 -4.53
C ALA A 361 -18.99 -2.99 -3.02
N VAL A 362 -18.24 -3.76 -2.22
CA VAL A 362 -18.31 -3.67 -0.75
C VAL A 362 -17.86 -2.29 -0.27
N SER A 363 -16.73 -1.78 -0.79
CA SER A 363 -16.23 -0.44 -0.46
C SER A 363 -17.19 0.67 -0.89
N ASN A 364 -17.73 0.58 -2.11
CA ASN A 364 -18.74 1.51 -2.63
C ASN A 364 -20.03 1.48 -1.79
N ARG A 365 -20.47 0.29 -1.35
CA ARG A 365 -21.64 0.14 -0.46
C ARG A 365 -21.39 0.79 0.90
N ASN A 366 -20.23 0.56 1.51
CA ASN A 366 -19.87 1.17 2.78
C ASN A 366 -19.77 2.70 2.66
N THR A 367 -19.18 3.20 1.56
CA THR A 367 -19.12 4.64 1.27
C THR A 367 -20.52 5.23 1.11
N LEU A 368 -21.43 4.55 0.42
CA LEU A 368 -22.82 4.99 0.26
C LEU A 368 -23.56 5.04 1.60
N ILE A 369 -23.37 4.03 2.46
CA ILE A 369 -23.98 3.98 3.80
C ILE A 369 -23.43 5.11 4.67
N SER A 370 -22.12 5.30 4.71
CA SER A 370 -21.47 6.39 5.45
C SER A 370 -21.90 7.76 4.94
N ALA A 371 -22.06 7.93 3.62
CA ALA A 371 -22.57 9.14 2.99
C ALA A 371 -24.03 9.44 3.40
N LEU A 372 -24.89 8.41 3.41
CA LEU A 372 -26.28 8.54 3.87
C LEU A 372 -26.35 8.86 5.37
N ALA A 373 -25.51 8.24 6.19
CA ALA A 373 -25.41 8.54 7.62
C ALA A 373 -24.95 9.98 7.85
N ALA A 374 -23.90 10.42 7.18
CA ALA A 374 -23.39 11.79 7.25
C ALA A 374 -24.43 12.81 6.79
N LEU A 375 -25.15 12.54 5.70
CA LEU A 375 -26.25 13.38 5.23
C LEU A 375 -27.36 13.51 6.29
N THR A 376 -27.72 12.39 6.94
CA THR A 376 -28.75 12.36 7.99
C THR A 376 -28.32 13.18 9.21
N VAL A 377 -27.08 13.02 9.66
CA VAL A 377 -26.50 13.78 10.79
C VAL A 377 -26.42 15.27 10.45
N ALA A 378 -25.98 15.62 9.25
CA ALA A 378 -25.87 17.00 8.80
C ALA A 378 -27.23 17.69 8.65
N ILE A 379 -28.24 17.00 8.09
CA ILE A 379 -29.62 17.52 8.03
C ILE A 379 -30.19 17.69 9.45
N GLY A 380 -30.00 16.68 10.31
CA GLY A 380 -30.44 16.73 11.71
C GLY A 380 -29.83 17.91 12.47
N GLY A 381 -28.50 18.06 12.38
CA GLY A 381 -27.75 19.16 12.96
C GLY A 381 -28.17 20.53 12.41
N GLY A 382 -28.29 20.66 11.09
CA GLY A 382 -28.73 21.90 10.44
C GLY A 382 -30.15 22.32 10.84
N VAL A 383 -31.08 21.36 10.97
CA VAL A 383 -32.42 21.63 11.49
C VAL A 383 -32.38 22.05 12.95
N MET A 384 -31.56 21.41 13.78
CA MET A 384 -31.43 21.75 15.19
C MET A 384 -30.84 23.15 15.38
N LEU A 385 -29.77 23.48 14.64
CA LEU A 385 -29.12 24.78 14.66
C LEU A 385 -30.05 25.88 14.15
N ALA A 386 -30.77 25.65 13.05
CA ALA A 386 -31.75 26.60 12.53
C ALA A 386 -32.90 26.84 13.52
N ARG A 387 -33.39 25.79 14.21
CA ARG A 387 -34.41 25.94 15.26
C ARG A 387 -33.88 26.78 16.43
N TRP A 388 -32.65 26.52 16.85
CA TRP A 388 -32.01 27.19 17.96
C TRP A 388 -31.79 28.69 17.70
N VAL A 389 -31.23 29.04 16.54
CA VAL A 389 -31.06 30.45 16.10
C VAL A 389 -32.41 31.16 15.98
N THR A 390 -33.39 30.52 15.32
CA THR A 390 -34.68 31.17 15.06
C THR A 390 -35.48 31.38 16.35
N HIS A 391 -35.37 30.48 17.33
CA HIS A 391 -36.06 30.63 18.61
C HIS A 391 -35.59 31.88 19.37
N SER A 392 -34.27 32.08 19.46
CA SER A 392 -33.65 33.25 20.10
C SER A 392 -33.94 34.56 19.35
N LEU A 393 -34.04 34.51 18.03
CA LEU A 393 -34.41 35.70 17.24
C LEU A 393 -35.89 36.09 17.45
N LEU A 394 -36.77 35.08 17.50
CA LEU A 394 -38.21 35.28 17.70
C LEU A 394 -38.52 35.80 19.11
N SER A 395 -37.78 35.40 20.14
CA SER A 395 -37.97 35.93 21.50
C SER A 395 -37.65 37.42 21.57
N LEU A 396 -36.52 37.86 20.99
CA LEU A 396 -36.15 39.28 20.83
C LEU A 396 -37.23 40.06 20.07
N THR A 397 -37.72 39.51 18.95
CA THR A 397 -38.74 40.16 18.13
C THR A 397 -40.06 40.33 18.90
N ARG A 398 -40.47 39.34 19.70
CA ARG A 398 -41.67 39.42 20.54
C ARG A 398 -41.52 40.43 21.68
N ALA A 399 -40.37 40.45 22.36
CA ALA A 399 -40.10 41.41 23.44
C ALA A 399 -40.09 42.85 22.92
N SER A 400 -39.47 43.09 21.76
CA SER A 400 -39.50 44.39 21.08
C SER A 400 -40.92 44.84 20.73
N LYS A 401 -41.78 43.92 20.25
CA LYS A 401 -43.18 44.25 19.95
C LYS A 401 -44.00 44.55 21.22
N ALA A 402 -43.81 43.78 22.29
CA ALA A 402 -44.49 44.00 23.57
C ALA A 402 -44.07 45.33 24.23
N MET A 403 -42.80 45.75 24.05
CA MET A 403 -42.33 47.07 24.47
C MET A 403 -43.01 48.20 23.68
N ALA A 404 -43.19 48.05 22.37
CA ALA A 404 -43.91 49.03 21.54
C ALA A 404 -45.40 49.16 21.93
N GLU A 405 -45.97 48.14 22.55
CA GLU A 405 -47.33 48.11 23.10
C GLU A 405 -47.42 48.63 24.56
N GLY A 406 -46.30 49.08 25.14
CA GLY A 406 -46.25 49.74 26.45
C GLY A 406 -45.91 48.84 27.64
N ASN A 407 -45.51 47.58 27.42
CA ASN A 407 -45.09 46.66 28.48
C ASN A 407 -43.56 46.66 28.63
N LEU A 408 -43.05 47.34 29.67
CA LEU A 408 -41.62 47.48 29.96
C LEU A 408 -41.05 46.34 30.83
N ASP A 409 -41.87 45.41 31.32
CA ASP A 409 -41.42 44.26 32.15
C ASP A 409 -40.93 43.07 31.30
N GLN A 410 -40.61 43.32 30.03
CA GLN A 410 -40.14 42.29 29.11
C GLN A 410 -38.62 42.17 29.23
N HIS A 411 -38.16 41.04 29.75
CA HIS A 411 -36.73 40.73 29.81
C HIS A 411 -36.38 39.67 28.77
N VAL A 412 -35.43 39.97 27.89
CA VAL A 412 -34.88 39.00 26.95
C VAL A 412 -33.79 38.23 27.68
N ASN A 413 -33.83 36.90 27.63
CA ASN A 413 -32.86 36.07 28.35
C ASN A 413 -31.45 36.18 27.71
N GLU A 414 -30.47 36.74 28.42
CA GLU A 414 -29.03 36.87 28.06
C GLU A 414 -28.25 35.58 28.30
N ASN A 415 -28.85 34.46 27.92
CA ASN A 415 -28.17 33.17 27.91
C ASN A 415 -28.19 32.63 26.48
N SER A 416 -28.04 33.53 25.51
CA SER A 416 -27.93 33.07 24.14
C SER A 416 -26.53 32.50 23.97
N PRO A 417 -26.40 31.22 23.60
CA PRO A 417 -25.09 30.62 23.30
C PRO A 417 -24.46 31.19 22.02
N ILE A 418 -25.12 32.13 21.35
CA ILE A 418 -24.61 32.89 20.20
C ILE A 418 -24.25 34.28 20.71
N ILE A 419 -22.96 34.59 20.72
CA ILE A 419 -22.39 35.82 21.30
C ILE A 419 -23.03 37.08 20.70
N GLU A 420 -23.34 37.09 19.40
CA GLU A 420 -23.95 38.24 18.74
C GLU A 420 -25.41 38.45 19.17
N LEU A 421 -26.16 37.38 19.39
CA LEU A 421 -27.53 37.46 19.89
C LEU A 421 -27.56 37.79 21.38
N ASP A 422 -26.57 37.33 22.12
CA ASP A 422 -26.36 37.69 23.51
C ASP A 422 -25.99 39.17 23.65
N THR A 423 -25.08 39.66 22.81
CA THR A 423 -24.72 41.08 22.71
C THR A 423 -25.93 41.92 22.31
N LEU A 424 -26.78 41.43 21.40
CA LEU A 424 -28.00 42.11 20.99
C LEU A 424 -29.07 42.09 22.10
N ALA A 425 -29.23 40.98 22.80
CA ALA A 425 -30.09 40.86 23.98
C ALA A 425 -29.62 41.77 25.10
N HIS A 426 -28.30 41.83 25.34
CA HIS A 426 -27.66 42.70 26.31
C HIS A 426 -27.82 44.17 25.94
N ALA A 427 -27.63 44.56 24.66
CA ALA A 427 -27.89 45.92 24.20
C ALA A 427 -29.38 46.30 24.30
N PHE A 428 -30.28 45.35 24.01
CA PHE A 428 -31.72 45.53 24.12
C PHE A 428 -32.17 45.68 25.57
N ASN A 429 -31.69 44.82 26.47
CA ASN A 429 -31.93 44.90 27.90
C ASN A 429 -31.22 46.10 28.53
N THR A 430 -30.07 46.55 28.00
CA THR A 430 -29.42 47.80 28.42
C THR A 430 -30.25 49.00 28.01
N MET A 431 -30.91 48.98 26.85
CA MET A 431 -31.83 50.05 26.44
C MET A 431 -33.09 50.08 27.34
N ILE A 432 -33.72 48.92 27.60
CA ILE A 432 -34.82 48.79 28.57
C ILE A 432 -34.35 49.22 29.95
N GLY A 433 -33.15 48.77 30.32
CA GLY A 433 -32.47 49.02 31.57
C GLY A 433 -32.10 50.49 31.76
N GLN A 434 -31.70 51.22 30.72
CA GLN A 434 -31.46 52.68 30.72
C GLN A 434 -32.75 53.48 30.83
N LEU A 435 -33.80 53.02 30.15
CA LEU A 435 -35.16 53.53 30.32
C LEU A 435 -35.63 53.32 31.76
N GLN A 436 -35.39 52.14 32.34
CA GLN A 436 -35.66 51.82 33.74
C GLN A 436 -34.70 52.52 34.70
N THR A 437 -33.41 52.73 34.41
CA THR A 437 -32.44 53.45 35.27
C THR A 437 -32.59 54.97 35.21
N SER A 438 -33.24 55.51 34.18
CA SER A 438 -33.81 56.85 34.26
C SER A 438 -34.95 56.93 35.30
N PHE A 439 -35.63 55.81 35.59
CA PHE A 439 -36.61 55.66 36.69
C PHE A 439 -35.97 55.18 38.02
N ASP A 440 -34.89 54.39 37.94
CA ASP A 440 -34.18 53.70 39.03
C ASP A 440 -32.86 54.37 39.41
N ALA A 441 -32.58 55.59 38.95
CA ALA A 441 -31.72 56.53 39.68
C ALA A 441 -32.22 56.75 41.13
N LEU A 442 -33.43 56.27 41.43
CA LEU A 442 -34.02 56.07 42.75
C LEU A 442 -33.64 54.74 43.44
N SER A 443 -33.24 53.69 42.70
CA SER A 443 -32.82 52.38 43.21
C SER A 443 -31.29 52.25 43.32
N GLN A 444 -30.64 53.34 43.72
CA GLN A 444 -29.19 53.42 43.89
C GLN A 444 -28.66 52.62 45.11
N SER A 445 -29.50 51.84 45.78
CA SER A 445 -29.17 51.06 46.99
C SER A 445 -28.88 49.58 46.73
N GLU A 446 -29.22 49.02 45.57
CA GLU A 446 -29.22 47.56 45.38
C GLU A 446 -27.93 46.96 44.80
N ILE A 447 -27.03 47.80 44.27
CA ILE A 447 -25.87 47.33 43.51
C ILE A 447 -24.79 46.67 44.39
N THR A 448 -24.72 47.01 45.69
CA THR A 448 -23.76 46.36 46.62
C THR A 448 -24.08 44.88 46.89
N ASN A 449 -25.35 44.45 46.74
CA ASN A 449 -25.76 43.08 47.07
C ASN A 449 -25.41 42.04 46.00
N ARG A 450 -25.32 42.43 44.71
CA ARG A 450 -25.08 41.47 43.61
C ARG A 450 -23.65 40.93 43.54
N ALA A 451 -22.67 41.66 44.07
CA ALA A 451 -21.27 41.18 44.11
C ALA A 451 -21.07 39.97 45.05
N ILE A 452 -21.98 39.75 46.00
CA ILE A 452 -21.95 38.63 46.95
C ILE A 452 -22.58 37.36 46.35
N VAL A 453 -23.48 37.49 45.37
CA VAL A 453 -24.30 36.38 44.84
C VAL A 453 -23.53 35.44 43.90
N ALA A 454 -22.50 35.94 43.20
CA ALA A 454 -21.69 35.12 42.29
C ALA A 454 -20.72 34.15 43.01
N ALA A 455 -20.60 34.24 44.34
CA ALA A 455 -19.77 33.35 45.16
C ALA A 455 -20.57 32.21 45.83
N ILE A 456 -21.87 32.08 45.53
CA ILE A 456 -22.78 31.18 46.26
C ILE A 456 -22.58 29.70 45.81
N PRO A 457 -22.42 28.75 46.75
CA PRO A 457 -22.30 27.31 46.48
C PRO A 457 -23.60 26.67 45.98
N ASP A 458 -23.47 25.56 45.23
CA ASP A 458 -24.59 24.83 44.62
C ASP A 458 -25.58 24.20 45.63
N LEU A 459 -25.13 23.93 46.86
CA LEU A 459 -25.95 23.48 47.98
C LEU A 459 -25.41 24.08 49.29
N MET A 460 -26.30 24.66 50.10
CA MET A 460 -25.97 25.20 51.42
C MET A 460 -26.90 24.64 52.49
N ILE A 461 -26.34 24.20 53.61
CA ILE A 461 -27.06 23.57 54.71
C ILE A 461 -26.63 24.21 56.03
N ARG A 462 -27.57 24.78 56.79
CA ARG A 462 -27.33 25.17 58.19
C ARG A 462 -27.62 23.99 59.11
N ALA A 463 -26.70 23.67 60.01
CA ALA A 463 -26.82 22.52 60.92
C ALA A 463 -26.37 22.85 62.34
N GLN A 464 -26.93 22.16 63.34
CA GLN A 464 -26.51 22.24 64.74
C GLN A 464 -25.29 21.35 65.03
N ARG A 465 -24.65 21.54 66.19
CA ARG A 465 -23.52 20.74 66.68
C ARG A 465 -23.79 19.24 66.62
N ASP A 466 -25.02 18.80 66.91
CA ASP A 466 -25.41 17.39 66.90
C ASP A 466 -25.66 16.81 65.49
N GLY A 467 -25.54 17.64 64.46
CA GLY A 467 -25.75 17.29 63.06
C GLY A 467 -27.17 17.49 62.56
N THR A 468 -28.08 18.09 63.33
CA THR A 468 -29.47 18.35 62.90
C THR A 468 -29.53 19.51 61.91
N TYR A 469 -30.13 19.29 60.74
CA TYR A 469 -30.31 20.32 59.70
C TYR A 469 -31.41 21.31 60.08
N LEU A 470 -31.06 22.58 60.17
CA LEU A 470 -31.98 23.68 60.44
C LEU A 470 -32.58 24.23 59.14
N GLU A 471 -31.76 24.37 58.10
CA GLU A 471 -32.15 25.00 56.85
C GLU A 471 -31.32 24.45 55.68
N ILE A 472 -31.94 24.29 54.50
CA ILE A 472 -31.29 23.75 53.30
C ILE A 472 -31.73 24.56 52.09
N VAL A 473 -30.75 25.14 51.38
CA VAL A 473 -30.90 25.94 50.16
C VAL A 473 -30.26 25.18 48.99
N GLY A 474 -30.97 25.04 47.86
CA GLY A 474 -30.56 24.22 46.72
C GLY A 474 -31.18 22.80 46.68
N ARG A 475 -32.34 22.59 47.33
CA ARG A 475 -32.97 21.26 47.50
C ARG A 475 -33.30 20.51 46.22
N ASP A 476 -33.47 21.20 45.09
CA ASP A 476 -33.87 20.57 43.83
C ASP A 476 -32.81 19.60 43.28
N ARG A 477 -31.53 19.78 43.67
CA ARG A 477 -30.42 18.89 43.30
C ARG A 477 -30.39 17.57 44.08
N LEU A 478 -31.11 17.48 45.20
CA LEU A 478 -31.13 16.32 46.11
C LEU A 478 -32.22 15.29 45.80
N GLN A 479 -33.05 15.51 44.77
CA GLN A 479 -34.24 14.68 44.49
C GLN A 479 -33.94 13.28 43.89
N HIS A 480 -32.68 12.99 43.54
CA HIS A 480 -32.29 11.77 42.82
C HIS A 480 -31.22 10.91 43.54
N ILE A 481 -30.98 11.12 44.83
CA ILE A 481 -29.98 10.33 45.59
C ILE A 481 -30.59 9.03 46.13
N HIS A 482 -30.26 7.90 45.54
CA HIS A 482 -30.65 6.59 46.08
C HIS A 482 -29.86 6.24 47.34
N GLY A 483 -30.56 5.94 48.43
CA GLY A 483 -29.97 5.59 49.74
C GLY A 483 -30.06 6.68 50.80
N VAL A 484 -30.48 7.90 50.43
CA VAL A 484 -30.73 8.99 51.38
C VAL A 484 -32.18 8.96 51.86
N LYS A 485 -32.39 8.72 53.15
CA LYS A 485 -33.74 8.49 53.70
C LYS A 485 -34.52 9.77 54.01
N LYS A 486 -33.87 10.94 54.11
CA LYS A 486 -34.50 12.28 54.25
C LYS A 486 -33.43 13.37 54.21
N PHE A 487 -33.46 14.27 53.23
CA PHE A 487 -32.81 15.59 53.31
C PHE A 487 -33.89 16.66 53.49
N SER A 488 -34.28 16.89 54.74
CA SER A 488 -35.26 17.91 55.12
C SER A 488 -34.85 18.61 56.40
N PRO A 489 -35.23 19.86 56.64
CA PRO A 489 -35.08 20.47 57.96
C PRO A 489 -35.65 19.57 59.05
N GLY A 490 -34.93 19.45 60.16
CA GLY A 490 -35.23 18.54 61.28
C GLY A 490 -34.68 17.12 61.14
N SER A 491 -34.09 16.74 60.00
CA SER A 491 -33.32 15.49 59.87
C SER A 491 -31.85 15.72 60.23
N SER A 492 -31.12 14.66 60.61
CA SER A 492 -29.70 14.77 60.99
C SER A 492 -28.76 14.22 59.92
N VAL A 493 -27.51 14.69 59.93
CA VAL A 493 -26.42 14.20 59.05
C VAL A 493 -26.35 12.68 58.97
N ARG A 494 -26.49 11.99 60.12
CA ARG A 494 -26.47 10.52 60.20
C ARG A 494 -27.71 9.83 59.61
N ALA A 495 -28.83 10.54 59.51
CA ALA A 495 -30.04 10.03 58.87
C ALA A 495 -30.03 10.26 57.33
N SER A 496 -29.20 11.20 56.86
CA SER A 496 -29.20 11.65 55.47
C SER A 496 -28.03 11.15 54.64
N LEU A 497 -26.92 10.70 55.25
CA LEU A 497 -25.76 10.18 54.51
C LEU A 497 -25.45 8.72 54.92
N PRO A 498 -24.78 7.94 54.05
CA PRO A 498 -24.18 6.66 54.44
C PRO A 498 -23.26 6.81 55.67
N SER A 499 -23.18 5.79 56.52
CA SER A 499 -22.53 5.88 57.84
C SER A 499 -21.09 6.41 57.80
N ASN A 500 -20.28 5.95 56.85
CA ASN A 500 -18.90 6.41 56.65
C ASN A 500 -18.81 7.91 56.31
N LEU A 501 -19.70 8.43 55.46
CA LEU A 501 -19.71 9.85 55.07
C LEU A 501 -20.36 10.72 56.14
N ALA A 502 -21.36 10.19 56.85
CA ALA A 502 -21.99 10.88 57.97
C ALA A 502 -21.00 11.10 59.12
N ASP A 503 -20.21 10.10 59.48
CA ASP A 503 -19.21 10.22 60.54
C ASP A 503 -18.09 11.18 60.14
N LEU A 504 -17.65 11.15 58.87
CA LEU A 504 -16.68 12.12 58.33
C LEU A 504 -17.23 13.55 58.39
N ARG A 505 -18.48 13.77 57.99
CA ARG A 505 -19.12 15.10 58.05
C ARG A 505 -19.27 15.57 59.49
N MET A 506 -19.71 14.70 60.41
CA MET A 506 -19.82 15.02 61.84
C MET A 506 -18.47 15.35 62.47
N HIS A 507 -17.40 14.66 62.09
CA HIS A 507 -16.05 14.95 62.54
C HIS A 507 -15.63 16.38 62.18
N HIS A 508 -15.79 16.78 60.91
CA HIS A 508 -15.45 18.13 60.47
C HIS A 508 -16.36 19.22 61.05
N ILE A 509 -17.64 18.93 61.33
CA ILE A 509 -18.54 19.84 62.06
C ILE A 509 -17.99 20.12 63.47
N HIS A 510 -17.63 19.07 64.22
CA HIS A 510 -17.08 19.24 65.56
C HIS A 510 -15.74 19.96 65.55
N GLN A 511 -14.86 19.64 64.58
CA GLN A 511 -13.58 20.34 64.43
C GLN A 511 -13.78 21.82 64.10
N ALA A 512 -14.68 22.17 63.18
CA ALA A 512 -15.00 23.56 62.86
C ALA A 512 -15.46 24.31 64.12
N LEU A 513 -16.40 23.74 64.90
CA LEU A 513 -16.91 24.37 66.13
C LEU A 513 -15.88 24.45 67.26
N ALA A 514 -14.93 23.51 67.33
CA ALA A 514 -13.88 23.52 68.35
C ALA A 514 -12.75 24.52 68.03
N THR A 515 -12.43 24.69 66.75
CA THR A 515 -11.29 25.50 66.29
C THR A 515 -11.70 26.91 65.87
N GLY A 516 -12.96 27.09 65.45
CA GLY A 516 -13.44 28.32 64.82
C GLY A 516 -13.01 28.50 63.36
N GLU A 517 -12.28 27.53 62.79
CA GLU A 517 -11.69 27.63 61.44
C GLU A 517 -12.52 26.90 60.37
N LEU A 518 -12.42 27.37 59.12
CA LEU A 518 -13.05 26.76 57.94
C LEU A 518 -12.48 25.36 57.70
N GLN A 519 -13.35 24.35 57.69
CA GLN A 519 -12.97 22.98 57.34
C GLN A 519 -13.35 22.70 55.88
N VAL A 520 -12.43 22.15 55.10
CA VAL A 520 -12.66 21.78 53.70
C VAL A 520 -12.22 20.35 53.48
N TYR A 521 -13.09 19.53 52.91
CA TYR A 521 -12.78 18.15 52.57
C TYR A 521 -13.55 17.72 51.31
N GLU A 522 -13.06 16.68 50.64
CA GLU A 522 -13.72 16.10 49.47
C GLU A 522 -14.41 14.79 49.83
N GLN A 523 -15.52 14.50 49.16
CA GLN A 523 -16.23 13.23 49.30
C GLN A 523 -16.73 12.74 47.94
N ARG A 524 -17.02 11.45 47.83
CA ARG A 524 -17.61 10.84 46.65
C ARG A 524 -18.95 10.22 47.00
N LEU A 525 -19.99 10.58 46.25
CA LEU A 525 -21.34 10.05 46.38
C LEU A 525 -21.73 9.33 45.09
N THR A 526 -22.41 8.19 45.22
CA THR A 526 -22.99 7.49 44.06
C THR A 526 -24.45 7.90 43.92
N LEU A 527 -24.79 8.66 42.89
CA LEU A 527 -26.15 9.10 42.57
C LEU A 527 -26.70 8.22 41.43
N GLY A 528 -27.50 7.20 41.77
CA GLY A 528 -27.94 6.22 40.77
C GLY A 528 -26.80 5.29 40.33
N GLU A 529 -26.54 5.18 39.03
CA GLU A 529 -25.43 4.37 38.46
C GLU A 529 -24.12 5.17 38.25
N GLN A 530 -24.09 6.48 38.53
CA GLN A 530 -22.90 7.31 38.27
C GLN A 530 -22.26 7.87 39.56
N PRO A 531 -20.93 7.79 39.70
CA PRO A 531 -20.20 8.43 40.80
C PRO A 531 -20.07 9.94 40.59
N GLN A 532 -20.27 10.73 41.65
CA GLN A 532 -20.10 12.18 41.68
C GLN A 532 -19.07 12.55 42.76
N ASP A 533 -18.16 13.45 42.44
CA ASP A 533 -17.17 14.01 43.37
C ASP A 533 -17.62 15.39 43.87
N GLU A 534 -17.56 15.60 45.19
CA GLU A 534 -18.01 16.83 45.85
C GLU A 534 -16.91 17.44 46.74
N GLU A 535 -16.81 18.76 46.73
CA GLU A 535 -16.07 19.54 47.73
C GLU A 535 -17.05 20.06 48.79
N VAL A 536 -16.75 19.79 50.06
CA VAL A 536 -17.57 20.18 51.21
C VAL A 536 -16.79 21.16 52.06
N ARG A 537 -17.36 22.34 52.31
CA ARG A 537 -16.80 23.37 53.17
C ARG A 537 -17.71 23.60 54.37
N ILE A 538 -17.15 23.63 55.58
CA ILE A 538 -17.89 23.81 56.83
C ILE A 538 -17.36 25.03 57.57
N LEU A 539 -18.23 26.01 57.78
CA LEU A 539 -17.95 27.28 58.45
C LEU A 539 -18.78 27.39 59.73
N VAL A 540 -18.23 27.97 60.80
CA VAL A 540 -18.97 28.24 62.03
C VAL A 540 -19.86 29.47 61.86
N LEU A 541 -21.14 29.37 62.24
CA LEU A 541 -22.10 30.48 62.26
C LEU A 541 -22.42 30.97 63.68
N GLY A 542 -22.23 30.13 64.69
CA GLY A 542 -22.49 30.45 66.10
C GLY A 542 -21.92 29.39 67.05
N PRO A 543 -22.18 29.48 68.38
CA PRO A 543 -21.57 28.60 69.39
C PRO A 543 -21.83 27.11 69.15
N ASP A 544 -22.98 26.78 68.57
CA ASP A 544 -23.45 25.42 68.29
C ASP A 544 -24.05 25.27 66.87
N GLU A 545 -23.72 26.16 65.93
CA GLU A 545 -24.26 26.14 64.56
C GLU A 545 -23.15 26.30 63.50
N VAL A 546 -23.31 25.56 62.39
CA VAL A 546 -22.41 25.57 61.23
C VAL A 546 -23.16 25.74 59.91
N LEU A 547 -22.49 26.32 58.92
CA LEU A 547 -22.88 26.33 57.51
C LEU A 547 -22.04 25.31 56.75
N ILE A 548 -22.71 24.37 56.09
CA ILE A 548 -22.10 23.37 55.21
C ILE A 548 -22.41 23.78 53.78
N MET A 549 -21.38 23.95 52.97
CA MET A 549 -21.46 24.30 51.56
C MET A 549 -20.94 23.12 50.75
N VAL A 550 -21.70 22.64 49.78
CA VAL A 550 -21.32 21.49 48.93
C VAL A 550 -21.30 21.93 47.48
N ARG A 551 -20.21 21.61 46.77
CA ARG A 551 -20.01 21.93 45.35
C ARG A 551 -19.63 20.68 44.57
N ASP A 552 -20.20 20.52 43.38
CA ASP A 552 -19.83 19.43 42.47
C ASP A 552 -18.53 19.77 41.73
N ILE A 553 -17.56 18.87 41.83
CA ILE A 553 -16.23 19.01 41.21
C ILE A 553 -15.94 17.89 40.20
N THR A 554 -16.95 17.09 39.82
CA THR A 554 -16.78 15.92 38.95
C THR A 554 -16.15 16.27 37.60
N ALA A 555 -16.69 17.29 36.91
CA ALA A 555 -16.15 17.76 35.64
C ALA A 555 -14.74 18.35 35.76
N ARG A 556 -14.41 18.98 36.91
CA ARG A 556 -13.08 19.51 37.18
C ARG A 556 -12.08 18.38 37.38
N LYS A 557 -12.40 17.38 38.21
CA LYS A 557 -11.55 16.21 38.45
C LYS A 557 -11.32 15.37 37.19
N GLN A 558 -12.33 15.22 36.34
CA GLN A 558 -12.17 14.47 35.09
C GLN A 558 -11.25 15.20 34.10
N ASN A 559 -11.35 16.53 33.99
CA ASN A 559 -10.43 17.32 33.18
C ASN A 559 -9.01 17.34 33.77
N GLU A 560 -8.86 17.41 35.08
CA GLU A 560 -7.56 17.34 35.75
C GLU A 560 -6.89 15.99 35.50
N LYS A 561 -7.63 14.89 35.63
CA LYS A 561 -7.13 13.53 35.31
C LYS A 561 -6.76 13.37 33.84
N LEU A 562 -7.58 13.86 32.90
CA LEU A 562 -7.27 13.85 31.47
C LEU A 562 -6.01 14.67 31.16
N ARG A 563 -5.82 15.80 31.86
CA ARG A 563 -4.65 16.65 31.69
C ARG A 563 -3.38 16.00 32.26
N GLU A 564 -3.48 15.35 33.41
CA GLU A 564 -2.39 14.53 33.97
C GLU A 564 -2.04 13.36 33.05
N GLU A 565 -3.04 12.69 32.48
CA GLU A 565 -2.85 11.57 31.56
C GLU A 565 -2.21 12.01 30.24
N ASN A 566 -2.64 13.13 29.66
CA ASN A 566 -2.01 13.72 28.47
C ASN A 566 -0.57 14.18 28.74
N LEU A 567 -0.30 14.80 29.90
CA LEU A 567 1.05 15.18 30.30
C LEU A 567 1.96 13.95 30.47
N ARG A 568 1.42 12.87 31.04
CA ARG A 568 2.14 11.61 31.18
C ARG A 568 2.40 10.95 29.83
N MET A 569 1.39 10.89 28.94
CA MET A 569 1.57 10.34 27.58
C MET A 569 2.61 11.13 26.78
N GLY A 570 2.58 12.47 26.86
CA GLY A 570 3.60 13.32 26.26
C GLY A 570 5.00 12.99 26.77
N ALA A 571 5.16 12.83 28.09
CA ALA A 571 6.44 12.44 28.68
C ALA A 571 6.90 11.03 28.25
N GLU A 572 5.99 10.07 28.05
CA GLU A 572 6.31 8.73 27.54
C GLU A 572 6.76 8.79 26.06
N LEU A 573 6.17 9.66 25.24
CA LEU A 573 6.60 9.90 23.85
C LEU A 573 7.94 10.62 23.77
N ASP A 574 8.21 11.60 24.65
CA ASP A 574 9.52 12.26 24.75
C ASP A 574 10.65 11.26 25.04
N VAL A 575 10.38 10.25 25.87
CA VAL A 575 11.33 9.16 26.13
C VAL A 575 11.60 8.34 24.87
N ALA A 576 10.57 8.02 24.08
CA ALA A 576 10.74 7.30 22.81
C ALA A 576 11.60 8.10 21.81
N ARG A 577 11.38 9.41 21.71
CA ARG A 577 12.20 10.33 20.92
C ARG A 577 13.67 10.31 21.36
N GLN A 578 13.92 10.37 22.66
CA GLN A 578 15.28 10.29 23.20
C GLN A 578 15.96 8.97 22.87
N ILE A 579 15.24 7.84 22.93
CA ILE A 579 15.76 6.52 22.55
C ILE A 579 16.17 6.49 21.07
N GLN A 580 15.32 6.99 20.19
CA GLN A 580 15.61 7.12 18.75
C GLN A 580 16.87 7.98 18.53
N GLN A 581 16.97 9.15 19.16
CA GLN A 581 18.15 10.02 18.99
C GLN A 581 19.44 9.43 19.55
N MET A 582 19.38 8.62 20.61
CA MET A 582 20.56 7.97 21.20
C MET A 582 21.17 6.90 20.29
N ILE A 583 20.42 6.38 19.32
CA ILE A 583 20.85 5.28 18.46
C ILE A 583 21.52 5.75 17.16
N LEU A 584 21.34 7.03 16.80
CA LEU A 584 21.91 7.63 15.60
C LEU A 584 23.43 7.81 15.73
N PRO A 585 24.17 7.84 14.60
CA PRO A 585 25.61 8.10 14.60
C PRO A 585 25.98 9.37 15.34
N LYS A 586 26.99 9.29 16.21
CA LYS A 586 27.51 10.47 16.91
C LYS A 586 28.52 11.21 16.03
N ALA A 587 28.65 12.52 16.23
CA ALA A 587 29.63 13.34 15.50
C ALA A 587 31.06 12.75 15.59
N ASP A 588 31.48 12.31 16.79
CA ASP A 588 32.78 11.67 16.98
C ASP A 588 32.96 10.37 16.18
N GLU A 589 31.88 9.63 15.90
CA GLU A 589 31.91 8.40 15.08
C GLU A 589 32.07 8.74 13.59
N LEU A 590 31.37 9.78 13.13
CA LEU A 590 31.48 10.29 11.75
C LEU A 590 32.89 10.83 11.46
N ASP A 591 33.47 11.60 12.41
CA ASP A 591 34.82 12.16 12.29
C ASP A 591 35.93 11.09 12.22
N GLN A 592 35.66 9.87 12.71
CA GLN A 592 36.61 8.76 12.67
C GLN A 592 36.67 8.06 11.30
N VAL A 593 35.70 8.32 10.42
CA VAL A 593 35.63 7.68 9.09
C VAL A 593 36.75 8.20 8.20
N LYS A 594 37.76 7.36 7.97
CA LYS A 594 38.92 7.75 7.15
C LYS A 594 38.54 7.92 5.68
N GLY A 595 38.96 9.05 5.09
CA GLY A 595 38.84 9.31 3.65
C GLY A 595 37.52 9.92 3.20
N LEU A 596 36.58 10.16 4.14
CA LEU A 596 35.34 10.88 3.91
C LEU A 596 35.16 11.95 4.99
N ASP A 597 34.79 13.16 4.57
CA ASP A 597 34.24 14.21 5.42
C ASP A 597 32.71 14.05 5.45
N ILE A 598 32.12 13.78 6.62
CA ILE A 598 30.72 13.37 6.75
C ILE A 598 29.98 14.27 7.74
N ALA A 599 28.81 14.78 7.35
CA ALA A 599 27.91 15.51 8.22
C ALA A 599 26.47 15.06 8.05
N GLY A 600 25.80 14.73 9.16
CA GLY A 600 24.39 14.31 9.20
C GLY A 600 23.49 15.32 9.91
N TYR A 601 22.21 15.33 9.51
CA TYR A 601 21.11 16.05 10.15
C TYR A 601 19.86 15.16 10.14
N MET A 602 19.12 15.15 11.24
CA MET A 602 17.81 14.53 11.33
C MET A 602 16.93 15.30 12.31
N GLU A 603 15.75 15.71 11.86
CA GLU A 603 14.74 16.39 12.67
C GLU A 603 13.35 15.78 12.43
N PRO A 604 12.77 15.11 13.44
CA PRO A 604 11.42 14.57 13.32
C PRO A 604 10.33 15.66 13.25
N ALA A 605 9.30 15.46 12.42
CA ALA A 605 8.15 16.35 12.28
C ALA A 605 7.18 16.30 13.47
N ASP A 606 7.05 15.12 14.09
CA ASP A 606 6.21 14.85 15.25
C ASP A 606 7.08 14.34 16.43
N GLU A 607 6.49 13.64 17.41
CA GLU A 607 7.22 13.17 18.61
C GLU A 607 8.28 12.11 18.27
N VAL A 608 8.01 11.20 17.33
CA VAL A 608 8.92 10.13 16.88
C VAL A 608 8.86 10.04 15.37
N GLY A 609 10.03 10.03 14.72
CA GLY A 609 10.15 9.99 13.26
C GLY A 609 10.25 8.58 12.66
N GLY A 610 9.91 8.43 11.39
CA GLY A 610 10.10 7.24 10.56
C GLY A 610 11.45 7.21 9.84
N ASP A 611 12.09 8.37 9.65
CA ASP A 611 13.37 8.46 8.95
C ASP A 611 14.50 7.67 9.63
N TYR A 612 15.36 7.07 8.81
CA TYR A 612 16.53 6.29 9.17
C TYR A 612 17.78 6.86 8.50
N TYR A 613 18.87 7.00 9.26
CA TYR A 613 20.21 6.95 8.69
C TYR A 613 21.22 6.30 9.65
N ASP A 614 22.27 5.69 9.09
CA ASP A 614 23.40 5.15 9.86
C ASP A 614 24.68 5.20 9.02
N VAL A 615 25.83 5.28 9.68
CA VAL A 615 27.15 5.28 9.03
C VAL A 615 28.07 4.36 9.84
N LEU A 616 28.44 3.24 9.23
CA LEU A 616 29.16 2.15 9.88
C LEU A 616 30.47 1.90 9.13
N GLN A 617 31.60 1.87 9.84
CA GLN A 617 32.89 1.53 9.25
C GLN A 617 33.39 0.18 9.76
N THR A 618 33.67 -0.73 8.84
CA THR A 618 34.16 -2.08 9.15
C THR A 618 35.20 -2.50 8.12
N ASP A 619 36.39 -2.93 8.57
CA ASP A 619 37.45 -3.48 7.70
C ASP A 619 37.84 -2.58 6.49
N GLY A 620 37.70 -1.25 6.66
CA GLY A 620 38.02 -0.27 5.61
C GLY A 620 36.89 0.01 4.61
N VAL A 621 35.73 -0.66 4.76
CA VAL A 621 34.49 -0.37 4.02
C VAL A 621 33.58 0.49 4.89
N VAL A 622 33.00 1.53 4.31
CA VAL A 622 32.01 2.39 4.96
C VAL A 622 30.63 2.04 4.41
N THR A 623 29.75 1.51 5.25
CA THR A 623 28.36 1.22 4.94
C THR A 623 27.49 2.36 5.43
N ILE A 624 26.71 2.94 4.54
CA ILE A 624 25.82 4.08 4.81
C ILE A 624 24.40 3.62 4.51
N GLY A 625 23.50 3.76 5.47
CA GLY A 625 22.07 3.51 5.27
C GLY A 625 21.29 4.81 5.33
N ILE A 626 20.29 4.96 4.47
CA ILE A 626 19.27 6.01 4.57
C ILE A 626 17.92 5.47 4.11
N GLY A 627 16.85 5.86 4.78
CA GLY A 627 15.51 5.41 4.42
C GLY A 627 14.42 6.19 5.12
N ASP A 628 13.19 6.01 4.66
CA ASP A 628 11.99 6.58 5.27
C ASP A 628 10.84 5.57 5.31
N VAL A 629 10.23 5.47 6.49
CA VAL A 629 9.07 4.62 6.76
C VAL A 629 7.81 5.42 6.45
N THR A 630 6.92 4.82 5.67
CA THR A 630 5.66 5.47 5.27
C THR A 630 4.86 6.02 6.45
N GLY A 631 4.78 7.36 6.55
CA GLY A 631 4.07 8.08 7.61
C GLY A 631 4.84 8.15 8.94
N HIS A 632 4.40 9.03 9.85
CA HIS A 632 5.15 9.39 11.06
C HIS A 632 4.52 8.86 12.37
N GLY A 633 5.27 8.93 13.48
CA GLY A 633 4.82 8.56 14.81
C GLY A 633 5.40 7.22 15.33
N LEU A 634 4.83 6.70 16.42
CA LEU A 634 5.43 5.61 17.20
C LEU A 634 5.67 4.31 16.40
N GLU A 635 4.72 3.92 15.53
CA GLU A 635 4.86 2.71 14.70
C GLU A 635 6.01 2.84 13.70
N SER A 636 6.12 4.00 13.04
CA SER A 636 7.20 4.29 12.09
C SER A 636 8.57 4.28 12.76
N GLY A 637 8.70 4.93 13.93
CA GLY A 637 9.94 4.91 14.71
C GLY A 637 10.34 3.53 15.23
N LEU A 638 9.36 2.66 15.54
CA LEU A 638 9.66 1.27 15.88
C LEU A 638 10.21 0.50 14.68
N MET A 639 9.66 0.70 13.48
CA MET A 639 10.16 0.10 12.25
C MET A 639 11.56 0.59 11.89
N MET A 640 11.83 1.88 12.08
CA MET A 640 13.17 2.48 11.98
C MET A 640 14.16 1.76 12.92
N LEU A 641 13.83 1.58 14.20
CA LEU A 641 14.72 0.90 15.17
C LEU A 641 15.00 -0.56 14.81
N MET A 642 13.98 -1.29 14.33
CA MET A 642 14.14 -2.66 13.85
C MET A 642 15.08 -2.71 12.63
N THR A 643 14.94 -1.76 11.71
CA THR A 643 15.79 -1.64 10.52
C THR A 643 17.23 -1.37 10.91
N GLN A 644 17.47 -0.38 11.79
CA GLN A 644 18.80 -0.06 12.28
C GLN A 644 19.48 -1.27 12.93
N THR A 645 18.74 -2.02 13.74
CA THR A 645 19.26 -3.22 14.41
C THR A 645 19.61 -4.31 13.38
N ALA A 646 18.77 -4.49 12.35
CA ALA A 646 19.02 -5.45 11.29
C ALA A 646 20.25 -5.09 10.46
N VAL A 647 20.38 -3.83 10.03
CA VAL A 647 21.55 -3.31 9.29
C VAL A 647 22.84 -3.55 10.08
N ARG A 648 22.86 -3.17 11.37
CA ARG A 648 24.03 -3.39 12.22
C ARG A 648 24.38 -4.87 12.41
N THR A 649 23.36 -5.73 12.54
CA THR A 649 23.57 -7.17 12.66
C THR A 649 24.18 -7.76 11.39
N LEU A 650 23.66 -7.37 10.22
CA LEU A 650 24.15 -7.82 8.92
C LEU A 650 25.59 -7.33 8.66
N GLN A 651 25.90 -6.11 9.07
CA GLN A 651 27.26 -5.57 9.04
C GLN A 651 28.21 -6.36 9.96
N GLU A 652 27.76 -6.72 11.17
CA GLU A 652 28.59 -7.45 12.12
C GLU A 652 28.95 -8.86 11.61
N ILE A 653 28.02 -9.54 10.94
CA ILE A 653 28.29 -10.85 10.31
C ILE A 653 29.01 -10.75 8.95
N ARG A 654 29.36 -9.53 8.51
CA ARG A 654 30.11 -9.25 7.27
C ARG A 654 29.41 -9.72 6.00
N GLU A 655 28.08 -9.59 5.91
CA GLU A 655 27.40 -9.82 4.63
C GLU A 655 27.79 -8.71 3.63
N GLN A 656 28.36 -9.10 2.50
CA GLN A 656 28.90 -8.18 1.47
C GLN A 656 28.05 -8.19 0.21
N ASP A 657 27.20 -9.21 0.02
CA ASP A 657 26.32 -9.33 -1.12
C ASP A 657 25.09 -8.42 -0.90
N PRO A 658 24.93 -7.32 -1.64
CA PRO A 658 23.84 -6.38 -1.41
C PRO A 658 22.46 -7.02 -1.58
N VAL A 659 22.34 -8.03 -2.45
CA VAL A 659 21.09 -8.77 -2.65
C VAL A 659 20.74 -9.53 -1.37
N ARG A 660 21.67 -10.32 -0.84
CA ARG A 660 21.43 -11.08 0.41
C ARG A 660 21.24 -10.17 1.62
N PHE A 661 21.96 -9.06 1.66
CA PHE A 661 21.87 -8.06 2.72
C PHE A 661 20.44 -7.52 2.80
N LEU A 662 19.96 -6.93 1.70
CA LEU A 662 18.64 -6.31 1.65
C LEU A 662 17.50 -7.33 1.72
N ASP A 663 17.64 -8.50 1.10
CA ASP A 663 16.65 -9.59 1.18
C ASP A 663 16.50 -10.15 2.61
N THR A 664 17.61 -10.37 3.32
CA THR A 664 17.57 -10.83 4.72
C THR A 664 16.98 -9.77 5.65
N LEU A 665 17.34 -8.50 5.42
CA LEU A 665 16.73 -7.37 6.12
C LEU A 665 15.22 -7.34 5.84
N ASN A 666 14.81 -7.44 4.58
CA ASN A 666 13.42 -7.41 4.15
C ASN A 666 12.58 -8.48 4.82
N ARG A 667 12.97 -9.76 4.72
CA ARG A 667 12.22 -10.85 5.37
C ARG A 667 12.07 -10.62 6.87
N THR A 668 13.12 -10.14 7.54
CA THR A 668 13.09 -9.86 8.98
C THR A 668 12.06 -8.78 9.30
N ILE A 669 12.06 -7.68 8.54
CA ILE A 669 11.13 -6.57 8.73
C ILE A 669 9.71 -6.96 8.33
N TYR A 670 9.52 -7.61 7.17
CA TYR A 670 8.23 -8.08 6.67
C TYR A 670 7.49 -8.95 7.70
N HIS A 671 8.17 -9.95 8.27
CA HIS A 671 7.53 -10.80 9.29
C HIS A 671 7.19 -10.03 10.58
N ASN A 672 7.97 -9.01 10.95
CA ASN A 672 7.66 -8.16 12.10
C ASN A 672 6.45 -7.24 11.81
N VAL A 673 6.36 -6.66 10.61
CA VAL A 673 5.22 -5.84 10.16
C VAL A 673 3.94 -6.67 10.15
N GLN A 674 3.97 -7.89 9.60
CA GLN A 674 2.84 -8.84 9.62
C GLN A 674 2.41 -9.17 11.06
N ARG A 675 3.38 -9.42 11.96
CA ARG A 675 3.11 -9.72 13.37
C ARG A 675 2.49 -8.53 14.12
N MET A 676 2.89 -7.31 13.77
CA MET A 676 2.34 -6.08 14.33
C MET A 676 0.96 -5.72 13.74
N ASN A 677 0.53 -6.41 12.67
CA ASN A 677 -0.67 -6.07 11.90
C ASN A 677 -0.63 -4.61 11.41
N SER A 678 0.55 -4.20 10.93
CA SER A 678 0.81 -2.88 10.37
C SER A 678 0.87 -2.97 8.83
N ASP A 679 0.49 -1.91 8.15
CA ASP A 679 0.52 -1.76 6.68
C ASP A 679 1.68 -0.87 6.20
N ARG A 680 2.60 -0.54 7.12
CA ARG A 680 3.76 0.33 6.88
C ARG A 680 4.85 -0.42 6.11
N ASN A 681 5.50 0.30 5.21
CA ASN A 681 6.70 -0.12 4.48
C ASN A 681 7.78 0.97 4.56
N LEU A 682 9.02 0.60 4.24
CA LEU A 682 10.21 1.45 4.35
C LEU A 682 10.91 1.54 2.99
N THR A 683 11.15 2.74 2.49
CA THR A 683 12.15 2.94 1.44
C THR A 683 13.54 2.91 2.10
N LEU A 684 14.51 2.19 1.52
CA LEU A 684 15.85 2.03 2.09
C LEU A 684 16.89 1.93 0.98
N ALA A 685 17.91 2.79 1.04
CA ALA A 685 19.14 2.68 0.27
C ALA A 685 20.31 2.33 1.20
N ILE A 686 21.12 1.36 0.79
CA ILE A 686 22.38 0.98 1.41
C ILE A 686 23.50 1.28 0.43
N LEU A 687 24.44 2.12 0.85
CA LEU A 687 25.61 2.49 0.10
C LEU A 687 26.86 1.89 0.75
N THR A 688 27.74 1.30 -0.05
CA THR A 688 29.05 0.83 0.41
C THR A 688 30.16 1.59 -0.30
N TYR A 689 31.02 2.22 0.49
CA TYR A 689 32.17 3.00 0.01
C TYR A 689 33.48 2.32 0.38
N ALA A 690 34.34 2.12 -0.61
CA ALA A 690 35.71 1.64 -0.44
C ALA A 690 36.63 2.24 -1.50
N ALA A 691 37.68 2.93 -1.06
CA ALA A 691 38.77 3.42 -1.92
C ALA A 691 38.32 4.19 -3.18
N GLY A 692 37.38 5.14 -3.03
CA GLY A 692 36.86 5.96 -4.14
C GLY A 692 35.76 5.29 -4.97
N GLN A 693 35.39 4.04 -4.68
CA GLN A 693 34.23 3.40 -5.29
C GLN A 693 33.05 3.40 -4.32
N LEU A 694 31.89 3.79 -4.82
CA LEU A 694 30.62 3.78 -4.13
C LEU A 694 29.66 2.84 -4.85
N SER A 695 29.13 1.85 -4.15
CA SER A 695 28.03 1.02 -4.62
C SER A 695 26.75 1.46 -3.92
N ILE A 696 25.68 1.69 -4.66
CA ILE A 696 24.36 2.08 -4.14
C ILE A 696 23.39 0.94 -4.45
N SER A 697 22.68 0.43 -3.46
CA SER A 697 21.68 -0.63 -3.63
C SER A 697 20.45 -0.36 -2.78
N GLY A 698 19.29 -0.86 -3.18
CA GLY A 698 18.02 -0.52 -2.55
C GLY A 698 17.43 0.77 -3.11
N GLN A 699 16.21 1.09 -2.68
CA GLN A 699 15.41 2.19 -3.20
C GLN A 699 15.08 3.18 -2.07
N HIS A 700 15.60 4.40 -2.17
CA HIS A 700 15.21 5.54 -1.34
C HIS A 700 15.67 6.84 -2.00
N GLU A 701 14.71 7.71 -2.33
CA GLU A 701 14.94 9.01 -2.99
C GLU A 701 15.98 8.93 -4.13
N GLU A 702 16.50 10.06 -4.62
CA GLU A 702 17.65 10.05 -5.51
C GLU A 702 18.93 10.27 -4.72
N ALA A 703 20.01 9.57 -5.09
CA ALA A 703 21.33 9.91 -4.56
C ALA A 703 21.95 11.03 -5.41
N LEU A 704 22.30 12.15 -4.78
CA LEU A 704 22.91 13.29 -5.47
C LEU A 704 24.42 13.14 -5.43
N VAL A 705 25.05 12.86 -6.56
CA VAL A 705 26.51 12.83 -6.69
C VAL A 705 26.99 14.22 -7.12
N ILE A 706 27.88 14.83 -6.36
CA ILE A 706 28.40 16.16 -6.63
C ILE A 706 29.88 16.07 -6.99
N ARG A 707 30.21 16.50 -8.21
CA ARG A 707 31.58 16.58 -8.70
C ARG A 707 32.31 17.75 -8.04
N GLY A 708 33.64 17.69 -7.93
CA GLY A 708 34.46 18.73 -7.28
C GLY A 708 34.29 20.14 -7.84
N ASN A 709 33.75 20.29 -9.07
CA ASN A 709 33.39 21.58 -9.67
C ASN A 709 31.98 22.10 -9.28
N GLY A 710 31.24 21.38 -8.43
CA GLY A 710 29.88 21.68 -8.01
C GLY A 710 28.78 21.16 -8.96
N THR A 711 29.11 20.35 -9.97
CA THR A 711 28.10 19.75 -10.86
C THR A 711 27.35 18.65 -10.12
N VAL A 712 26.02 18.68 -10.17
CA VAL A 712 25.15 17.69 -9.53
C VAL A 712 24.67 16.67 -10.57
N GLU A 713 24.94 15.39 -10.31
CA GLU A 713 24.45 14.22 -11.02
C GLU A 713 23.43 13.51 -10.12
N ARG A 714 22.23 13.21 -10.66
CA ARG A 714 21.15 12.55 -9.93
C ARG A 714 21.17 11.06 -10.30
N ILE A 715 21.37 10.20 -9.31
CA ILE A 715 21.27 8.76 -9.47
C ILE A 715 19.89 8.32 -8.99
N ASP A 716 19.06 7.87 -9.94
CA ASP A 716 17.76 7.30 -9.65
C ASP A 716 17.93 5.93 -8.99
N THR A 717 17.31 5.75 -7.82
CA THR A 717 17.37 4.51 -7.05
C THR A 717 16.14 3.61 -7.27
N MET A 718 15.16 4.06 -8.08
CA MET A 718 13.89 3.34 -8.28
C MET A 718 14.08 1.94 -8.86
N ASP A 719 15.10 1.73 -9.70
CA ASP A 719 15.42 0.43 -10.30
C ASP A 719 16.46 -0.39 -9.48
N LEU A 720 16.84 0.07 -8.28
CA LEU A 720 17.87 -0.55 -7.45
C LEU A 720 17.32 -1.40 -6.29
N GLY A 721 16.00 -1.37 -6.06
CA GLY A 721 15.34 -2.15 -5.02
C GLY A 721 13.83 -1.99 -5.01
N LEU A 722 13.20 -2.54 -3.98
CA LEU A 722 11.78 -2.42 -3.68
C LEU A 722 11.62 -1.93 -2.22
N PRO A 723 10.51 -1.26 -1.84
CA PRO A 723 10.29 -0.89 -0.45
C PRO A 723 10.30 -2.12 0.48
N ILE A 724 11.08 -2.02 1.54
CA ILE A 724 11.25 -3.01 2.59
C ILE A 724 9.94 -3.20 3.37
N GLY A 725 9.58 -4.45 3.60
CA GLY A 725 8.37 -4.83 4.33
C GLY A 725 7.10 -4.82 3.48
N LEU A 726 7.20 -4.52 2.18
CA LEU A 726 6.06 -4.54 1.26
C LEU A 726 5.70 -5.96 0.78
N ASP A 727 6.71 -6.72 0.37
CA ASP A 727 6.61 -8.09 -0.13
C ASP A 727 7.61 -8.99 0.63
N ASP A 728 7.38 -10.31 0.66
CA ASP A 728 8.25 -11.24 1.40
C ASP A 728 9.50 -11.64 0.62
N ASP A 729 9.44 -11.61 -0.71
CA ASP A 729 10.56 -11.89 -1.61
C ASP A 729 10.85 -10.68 -2.51
N ILE A 730 11.99 -10.04 -2.28
CA ILE A 730 12.44 -8.89 -3.06
C ILE A 730 13.76 -9.13 -3.80
N ALA A 731 14.29 -10.36 -3.75
CA ALA A 731 15.66 -10.65 -4.20
C ALA A 731 15.88 -10.30 -5.68
N GLU A 732 14.89 -10.53 -6.53
CA GLU A 732 14.97 -10.24 -7.98
C GLU A 732 14.95 -8.74 -8.32
N PHE A 733 14.49 -7.88 -7.40
CA PHE A 733 14.39 -6.44 -7.61
C PHE A 733 15.61 -5.67 -7.08
N ILE A 734 16.51 -6.34 -6.35
CA ILE A 734 17.69 -5.69 -5.78
C ILE A 734 18.78 -5.62 -6.85
N ALA A 735 19.16 -4.40 -7.22
CA ALA A 735 20.28 -4.12 -8.09
C ALA A 735 21.26 -3.15 -7.40
N HIS A 736 22.37 -2.84 -8.07
CA HIS A 736 23.30 -1.84 -7.57
C HIS A 736 23.85 -0.95 -8.68
N ALA A 737 24.03 0.32 -8.36
CA ALA A 737 24.72 1.30 -9.19
C ALA A 737 26.13 1.52 -8.65
N LEU A 738 27.13 1.52 -9.53
CA LEU A 738 28.52 1.81 -9.20
C LEU A 738 28.88 3.23 -9.62
N VAL A 739 29.38 4.01 -8.68
CA VAL A 739 29.83 5.39 -8.88
C VAL A 739 31.30 5.50 -8.45
N THR A 740 32.13 6.06 -9.32
CA THR A 740 33.52 6.42 -8.96
C THR A 740 33.53 7.86 -8.48
N LEU A 741 34.10 8.07 -7.29
CA LEU A 741 34.33 9.37 -6.68
C LEU A 741 35.82 9.70 -6.78
N GLU A 742 36.12 10.89 -7.30
CA GLU A 742 37.45 11.48 -7.28
C GLU A 742 37.63 12.36 -6.04
N PRO A 743 38.88 12.65 -5.61
CA PRO A 743 39.10 13.58 -4.49
C PRO A 743 38.39 14.93 -4.71
N GLY A 744 37.56 15.35 -3.76
CA GLY A 744 36.70 16.53 -3.84
C GLY A 744 35.29 16.28 -4.38
N ASP A 745 35.01 15.11 -4.94
CA ASP A 745 33.64 14.65 -5.22
C ASP A 745 32.94 14.20 -3.93
N GLY A 746 31.64 13.99 -4.00
CA GLY A 746 30.86 13.49 -2.87
C GLY A 746 29.42 13.19 -3.21
N VAL A 747 28.66 12.88 -2.17
CA VAL A 747 27.28 12.42 -2.26
C VAL A 747 26.45 13.14 -1.22
N VAL A 748 25.26 13.58 -1.60
CA VAL A 748 24.23 14.07 -0.69
C VAL A 748 23.03 13.12 -0.77
N LEU A 749 22.63 12.61 0.38
CA LEU A 749 21.46 11.76 0.58
C LEU A 749 20.45 12.53 1.43
N TYR A 750 19.16 12.35 1.16
CA TYR A 750 18.10 13.14 1.78
C TYR A 750 16.78 12.35 1.79
N THR A 751 15.85 12.78 2.64
CA THR A 751 14.45 12.32 2.68
C THR A 751 13.50 13.38 2.09
N ASP A 752 12.30 12.98 1.70
CA ASP A 752 11.33 13.81 0.99
C ASP A 752 10.90 15.08 1.76
N GLY A 753 11.06 15.09 3.10
CA GLY A 753 10.85 16.26 3.95
C GLY A 753 11.65 17.51 3.57
N ILE A 754 12.72 17.38 2.76
CA ILE A 754 13.44 18.54 2.19
C ILE A 754 12.76 19.06 0.91
N PRO A 755 12.73 18.32 -0.22
CA PRO A 755 12.16 18.85 -1.47
C PRO A 755 10.65 19.11 -1.37
N GLU A 756 9.92 18.37 -0.53
CA GLU A 756 8.47 18.51 -0.37
C GLU A 756 8.05 19.55 0.68
N ALA A 757 8.99 20.16 1.40
CA ALA A 757 8.69 21.18 2.39
C ALA A 757 7.89 22.36 1.82
N TYR A 758 6.86 22.81 2.54
CA TYR A 758 5.98 23.90 2.11
C TYR A 758 6.28 25.22 2.82
N ASN A 759 6.28 26.31 2.06
CA ASN A 759 6.28 27.66 2.62
C ASN A 759 4.86 28.19 2.92
N ALA A 760 4.76 29.40 3.49
CA ALA A 760 3.49 30.06 3.83
C ALA A 760 2.52 30.25 2.65
N ASN A 761 3.02 30.23 1.40
CA ASN A 761 2.21 30.33 0.19
C ASN A 761 1.83 28.95 -0.39
N ARG A 762 2.09 27.86 0.35
CA ARG A 762 1.89 26.47 -0.09
C ARG A 762 2.64 26.11 -1.37
N LYS A 763 3.85 26.66 -1.56
CA LYS A 763 4.79 26.20 -2.60
C LYS A 763 5.81 25.26 -1.97
N GLN A 764 6.09 24.16 -2.66
CA GLN A 764 7.15 23.22 -2.30
C GLN A 764 8.54 23.85 -2.49
N TYR A 765 9.52 23.39 -1.70
CA TYR A 765 10.93 23.81 -1.77
C TYR A 765 11.55 23.41 -3.11
N GLY A 766 11.30 22.16 -3.52
CA GLY A 766 11.61 21.62 -4.83
C GLY A 766 13.08 21.25 -5.04
N MET A 767 13.31 20.28 -5.92
CA MET A 767 14.64 19.74 -6.20
C MET A 767 15.60 20.75 -6.84
N ASP A 768 15.10 21.65 -7.70
CA ASP A 768 15.92 22.65 -8.38
C ASP A 768 16.61 23.60 -7.40
N ARG A 769 15.89 24.05 -6.37
CA ARG A 769 16.44 24.92 -5.32
C ARG A 769 17.45 24.16 -4.47
N PHE A 770 17.09 22.94 -4.08
CA PHE A 770 17.95 22.10 -3.27
C PHE A 770 19.30 21.84 -3.94
N CYS A 771 19.30 21.39 -5.20
CA CYS A 771 20.51 21.19 -6.00
C CYS A 771 21.32 22.48 -6.17
N ALA A 772 20.65 23.64 -6.35
CA ALA A 772 21.34 24.92 -6.49
C ALA A 772 22.08 25.33 -5.21
N VAL A 773 21.49 25.12 -4.03
CA VAL A 773 22.13 25.41 -2.74
C VAL A 773 23.33 24.50 -2.51
N ILE A 774 23.22 23.21 -2.80
CA ILE A 774 24.33 22.26 -2.71
C ILE A 774 25.49 22.70 -3.61
N SER A 775 25.20 22.94 -4.90
CA SER A 775 26.19 23.30 -5.91
C SER A 775 26.97 24.57 -5.54
N GLN A 776 26.28 25.59 -5.03
CA GLN A 776 26.91 26.87 -4.65
C GLN A 776 27.84 26.77 -3.44
N ASN A 777 27.59 25.81 -2.54
CA ASN A 777 28.32 25.67 -1.29
C ASN A 777 29.33 24.52 -1.30
N TRP A 778 29.43 23.74 -2.39
CA TRP A 778 30.22 22.51 -2.45
C TRP A 778 31.71 22.67 -2.14
N GLN A 779 32.27 23.89 -2.26
CA GLN A 779 33.66 24.16 -1.90
C GLN A 779 33.92 24.13 -0.37
N GLY A 780 32.87 24.18 0.46
CA GLY A 780 32.97 24.05 1.92
C GLY A 780 33.26 22.62 2.40
N SER A 781 33.35 22.45 3.72
CA SER A 781 33.30 21.13 4.36
C SER A 781 31.87 20.58 4.35
N SER A 782 31.72 19.28 4.61
CA SER A 782 30.43 18.61 4.75
C SER A 782 29.49 19.36 5.72
N GLU A 783 30.03 19.81 6.87
CA GLU A 783 29.31 20.55 7.89
C GLU A 783 28.81 21.93 7.40
N VAL A 784 29.64 22.65 6.63
CA VAL A 784 29.26 23.95 6.06
C VAL A 784 28.17 23.77 5.00
N ILE A 785 28.27 22.73 4.17
CA ILE A 785 27.28 22.41 3.14
C ILE A 785 25.95 22.04 3.81
N LYS A 786 25.97 21.16 4.80
CA LYS A 786 24.81 20.77 5.61
C LYS A 786 24.14 22.01 6.21
N GLN A 787 24.90 22.88 6.90
CA GLN A 787 24.32 24.07 7.53
C GLN A 787 23.69 25.03 6.51
N ALA A 788 24.34 25.23 5.35
CA ALA A 788 23.80 26.08 4.30
C ALA A 788 22.45 25.55 3.74
N ILE A 789 22.31 24.24 3.60
CA ILE A 789 21.05 23.60 3.18
C ILE A 789 19.97 23.81 4.24
N ILE A 790 20.27 23.49 5.50
CA ILE A 790 19.29 23.58 6.60
C ILE A 790 18.85 25.02 6.84
N ASP A 791 19.77 25.99 6.82
CA ASP A 791 19.43 27.41 6.98
C ASP A 791 18.53 27.93 5.86
N ASP A 792 18.79 27.53 4.60
CA ASP A 792 17.95 27.92 3.47
C ASP A 792 16.56 27.26 3.54
N LEU A 793 16.49 25.99 3.94
CA LEU A 793 15.24 25.25 4.15
C LEU A 793 14.40 25.88 5.26
N GLN A 794 14.98 26.13 6.43
CA GLN A 794 14.30 26.77 7.56
C GLN A 794 13.82 28.19 7.20
N THR A 795 14.64 28.96 6.47
CA THR A 795 14.26 30.27 5.97
C THR A 795 13.07 30.18 5.00
N PHE A 796 13.01 29.15 4.17
CA PHE A 796 11.92 28.92 3.23
C PHE A 796 10.61 28.52 3.94
N ILE A 797 10.67 27.58 4.90
CA ILE A 797 9.52 27.11 5.68
C ILE A 797 8.96 28.25 6.56
N GLY A 798 9.84 29.02 7.21
CA GLY A 798 9.47 30.12 8.09
C GLY A 798 8.82 29.63 9.39
N LYS A 799 7.55 29.99 9.62
CA LYS A 799 6.78 29.61 10.84
C LYS A 799 5.75 28.50 10.59
N GLN A 800 5.82 27.82 9.44
CA GLN A 800 4.88 26.75 9.11
C GLN A 800 5.22 25.48 9.91
N LYS A 801 4.21 24.61 10.10
CA LYS A 801 4.44 23.29 10.67
C LYS A 801 5.24 22.46 9.66
N VAL A 802 6.28 21.77 10.12
CA VAL A 802 6.94 20.70 9.37
C VAL A 802 6.00 19.50 9.35
N PHE A 803 5.75 18.96 8.16
CA PHE A 803 4.77 17.87 7.97
C PHE A 803 5.42 16.50 7.83
N ASP A 804 6.71 16.45 7.49
CA ASP A 804 7.48 15.23 7.34
C ASP A 804 8.88 15.35 7.93
N ASP A 805 9.48 14.22 8.26
CA ASP A 805 10.80 14.18 8.88
C ASP A 805 11.87 14.72 7.91
N ILE A 806 12.86 15.44 8.46
CA ILE A 806 13.92 16.04 7.67
C ILE A 806 15.22 15.32 7.97
N THR A 807 15.70 14.50 7.03
CA THR A 807 16.99 13.83 7.12
C THR A 807 17.90 14.22 5.96
N LEU A 808 19.16 14.48 6.28
CA LEU A 808 20.20 14.88 5.33
C LEU A 808 21.54 14.27 5.73
N LEU A 809 22.24 13.68 4.76
CA LEU A 809 23.60 13.22 4.93
C LEU A 809 24.48 13.79 3.81
N VAL A 810 25.58 14.44 4.18
CA VAL A 810 26.58 14.98 3.25
C VAL A 810 27.87 14.20 3.43
N LEU A 811 28.35 13.60 2.34
CA LEU A 811 29.57 12.79 2.29
C LEU A 811 30.50 13.42 1.25
N LYS A 812 31.75 13.72 1.61
CA LYS A 812 32.71 14.31 0.69
C LYS A 812 34.06 13.60 0.76
N GLN A 813 34.57 13.16 -0.38
CA GLN A 813 35.87 12.51 -0.45
C GLN A 813 36.99 13.54 -0.30
N GLN A 814 37.93 13.23 0.60
CA GLN A 814 39.09 14.09 0.90
C GLN A 814 40.28 13.87 -0.05
#